data_AF-A0A7V9C9K8-F1
#
_entry.id   AF-A0A7V9C9K8-F1
#
_cell.length_a   1.000
_cell.length_b   1.000
_cell.length_c   1.000
_cell.angle_alpha   90.00
_cell.angle_beta   90.00
_cell.angle_gamma   90.00
#
_symmetry.space_group_name_H-M   'P 1'
#
loop_
_entity.id
_entity.type
_entity.pdbx_description
1 polymer ?
#
loop_
_entity_poly.entity_id
_entity_poly.type
_entity_poly.pdbx_seq_one_letter_code
_entity_poly.pdbx_strand_id
1 'polypeptide(L)'
;VENLEIKQRLYEKVETHRRARSIVASNTSGIPIHKLAENVSEDFKAHLLGIHFFNPPRYLHLVELITTEWTRPEVACSMFGFLDERLGKGVVMAKDRPNFIANRIGTYGAMLTVKTMLEDGYSIEEVDKITGQAVGRPKTATFRTFDLVGLDILMHVAENLYTAVPDDADRETFVAPEFLKAMIGRGILGNKTKGGFYRKQKGEGEKQEIWTLDVASLEYRPSQKIKLPALDMAKNIEGTAERIASLVWSKDRVGAFLWKTMAGTLLYAANRIPEIADTIVEVDQAMRWGFGWELGPFETWDAIGVERSVKRMEEEGRSIPENVRRMLAAGAKSFYKNENGQQFYFGFASNEYKPVKAQAGVLVLKSIKDRTGVVKRNTGASLIDIGDGVACLEFHSKMNAIGGDTIQMIKSSLDEVEKNFVGLVVGNQSQNFSVGANLMLVLLEAQEENWEELDLTVRAFQNAMMSLRYSPKPVVTAPFGLALGGGCEIAIHGDRVRAAGETYTGLVEVGVGIIPAGGGTKEMTMRALDSIPKSVDDADPFPFIKRAFETIALAKVATSAEEARTLGFLRDEDSISMNADRLIADAKRDVLALSSAGYIEPQPRTDIPALGLSALSTLRLGIHQMLRGGFISDYDAKLGDKLARIITGGDLNHQTRVSEQYLLDLEREAFLSLCGERKTQERMAHMLKTGKPLRN
;
A
#
# COMPACT_ATOMS: atom_id res chain seq x y z
N VAL A 1 3.72 -0.69 -28.25
CA VAL A 1 4.58 -0.86 -29.44
C VAL A 1 5.93 -0.28 -29.10
N GLU A 2 6.95 -1.12 -28.93
CA GLU A 2 8.30 -0.70 -28.55
C GLU A 2 9.25 -0.82 -29.75
N ASN A 3 8.96 -0.04 -30.79
CA ASN A 3 9.71 -0.02 -32.03
C ASN A 3 9.97 1.44 -32.43
N LEU A 4 11.24 1.76 -32.70
CA LEU A 4 11.69 3.13 -32.96
C LEU A 4 11.02 3.74 -34.19
N GLU A 5 11.05 3.05 -35.33
CA GLU A 5 10.48 3.54 -36.60
C GLU A 5 8.99 3.80 -36.49
N ILE A 6 8.24 2.91 -35.83
CA ILE A 6 6.80 3.08 -35.66
C ILE A 6 6.49 4.31 -34.79
N LYS A 7 7.26 4.52 -33.71
CA LYS A 7 7.07 5.70 -32.84
C LYS A 7 7.46 7.00 -33.56
N GLN A 8 8.57 7.02 -34.31
CA GLN A 8 8.97 8.19 -35.10
C GLN A 8 7.89 8.57 -36.13
N ARG A 9 7.38 7.60 -36.91
CA ARG A 9 6.28 7.83 -37.87
C ARG A 9 4.99 8.30 -37.19
N LEU A 10 4.72 7.86 -35.95
CA LEU A 10 3.59 8.36 -35.18
C LEU A 10 3.82 9.81 -34.77
N TYR A 11 5.03 10.18 -34.36
CA TYR A 11 5.34 11.55 -33.94
C TYR A 11 5.26 12.55 -35.08
N GLU A 12 5.68 12.17 -36.29
CA GLU A 12 5.46 12.97 -37.51
C GLU A 12 3.96 13.27 -37.73
N LYS A 13 3.08 12.31 -37.45
CA LYS A 13 1.62 12.52 -37.51
C LYS A 13 1.09 13.35 -36.35
N VAL A 14 1.66 13.22 -35.16
CA VAL A 14 1.26 14.02 -33.99
C VAL A 14 1.66 15.49 -34.20
N GLU A 15 2.84 15.74 -34.75
CA GLU A 15 3.35 17.08 -35.08
C GLU A 15 2.33 17.89 -35.91
N THR A 16 1.72 17.27 -36.93
CA THR A 16 0.78 17.97 -37.82
C THR A 16 -0.56 18.32 -37.17
N HIS A 17 -0.89 17.73 -36.02
CA HIS A 17 -2.19 17.88 -35.36
C HIS A 17 -2.11 18.50 -33.97
N ARG A 18 -0.93 18.55 -33.34
CA ARG A 18 -0.77 19.12 -32.00
C ARG A 18 -0.83 20.64 -32.03
N ARG A 19 -1.22 21.24 -30.90
CA ARG A 19 -1.08 22.69 -30.70
C ARG A 19 0.39 23.02 -30.44
N ALA A 20 0.83 24.20 -30.88
CA ALA A 20 2.15 24.70 -30.51
C ALA A 20 2.32 24.66 -28.99
N ARG A 21 3.51 24.26 -28.51
CA ARG A 21 3.85 24.15 -27.09
C ARG A 21 3.08 23.11 -26.27
N SER A 22 2.26 22.26 -26.89
CA SER A 22 1.61 21.16 -26.15
C SER A 22 2.64 20.10 -25.74
N ILE A 23 2.56 19.60 -24.51
CA ILE A 23 3.48 18.56 -24.03
C ILE A 23 3.20 17.24 -24.77
N VAL A 24 4.25 16.57 -25.23
CA VAL A 24 4.20 15.21 -25.76
C VAL A 24 5.04 14.32 -24.86
N ALA A 25 4.50 13.16 -24.48
CA ALA A 25 5.17 12.27 -23.56
C ALA A 25 5.18 10.82 -24.07
N SER A 26 6.32 10.14 -23.94
CA SER A 26 6.49 8.74 -24.36
C SER A 26 6.51 7.82 -23.14
N ASN A 27 5.61 6.84 -23.09
CA ASN A 27 5.70 5.69 -22.16
C ASN A 27 6.48 4.54 -22.81
N THR A 28 7.71 4.83 -23.24
CA THR A 28 8.64 3.82 -23.77
C THR A 28 9.40 3.19 -22.61
N SER A 29 9.79 1.92 -22.71
CA SER A 29 10.46 1.18 -21.63
C SER A 29 11.96 1.03 -21.79
N GLY A 30 12.49 1.34 -22.99
CA GLY A 30 13.93 1.25 -23.26
C GLY A 30 14.46 2.09 -24.42
N ILE A 31 13.60 2.67 -25.26
CA ILE A 31 14.06 3.53 -26.38
C ILE A 31 14.45 4.90 -25.84
N PRO A 32 15.69 5.38 -26.06
CA PRO A 32 16.07 6.74 -25.67
C PRO A 32 15.19 7.80 -26.34
N ILE A 33 14.76 8.79 -25.57
CA ILE A 33 13.87 9.87 -26.00
C ILE A 33 14.53 10.71 -27.09
N HIS A 34 15.85 10.91 -27.07
CA HIS A 34 16.53 11.68 -28.10
C HIS A 34 16.39 11.05 -29.49
N LYS A 35 16.40 9.72 -29.58
CA LYS A 35 16.18 9.00 -30.85
C LYS A 35 14.75 9.18 -31.36
N LEU A 36 13.77 9.23 -30.45
CA LEU A 36 12.38 9.49 -30.83
C LEU A 36 12.19 10.92 -31.38
N ALA A 37 13.09 11.83 -31.04
CA ALA A 37 13.00 13.25 -31.35
C ALA A 37 13.69 13.65 -32.68
N GLU A 38 14.34 12.72 -33.39
CA GLU A 38 15.20 13.03 -34.55
C GLU A 38 14.45 13.72 -35.71
N ASN A 39 13.21 13.31 -35.99
CA ASN A 39 12.45 13.74 -37.17
C ASN A 39 11.31 14.74 -36.87
N VAL A 40 11.38 15.44 -35.74
CA VAL A 40 10.33 16.40 -35.31
C VAL A 40 10.86 17.82 -35.17
N SER A 41 9.96 18.80 -35.08
CA SER A 41 10.33 20.22 -35.01
C SER A 41 11.03 20.59 -33.70
N GLU A 42 11.77 21.70 -33.68
CA GLU A 42 12.38 22.21 -32.44
C GLU A 42 11.34 22.53 -31.35
N ASP A 43 10.13 23.00 -31.73
CA ASP A 43 9.04 23.16 -30.76
C ASP A 43 8.61 21.82 -30.17
N PHE A 44 8.53 20.77 -30.99
CA PHE A 44 8.18 19.43 -30.50
C PHE A 44 9.27 18.88 -29.58
N LYS A 45 10.54 18.95 -29.98
CA LYS A 45 11.68 18.52 -29.15
C LYS A 45 11.68 19.22 -27.79
N ALA A 46 11.43 20.53 -27.79
CA ALA A 46 11.38 21.33 -26.57
C ALA A 46 10.26 20.95 -25.60
N HIS A 47 9.20 20.29 -26.08
CA HIS A 47 8.05 19.86 -25.29
C HIS A 47 7.88 18.32 -25.26
N LEU A 48 8.90 17.58 -25.69
CA LEU A 48 8.95 16.11 -25.64
C LEU A 48 9.71 15.64 -24.40
N LEU A 49 9.14 14.65 -23.71
CA LEU A 49 9.77 13.97 -22.58
C LEU A 49 9.35 12.49 -22.51
N GLY A 50 10.06 11.69 -21.71
CA GLY A 50 9.63 10.34 -21.35
C GLY A 50 8.85 10.34 -20.03
N ILE A 51 7.74 9.60 -19.99
CA ILE A 51 7.03 9.23 -18.75
C ILE A 51 6.91 7.72 -18.69
N HIS A 52 7.89 7.06 -18.07
CA HIS A 52 7.90 5.61 -18.01
C HIS A 52 7.16 5.12 -16.76
N PHE A 53 5.93 4.64 -16.99
CA PHE A 53 5.09 3.98 -16.00
C PHE A 53 5.42 2.50 -15.89
N PHE A 54 5.30 1.98 -14.68
CA PHE A 54 5.51 0.56 -14.40
C PHE A 54 4.17 -0.18 -14.30
N ASN A 55 4.10 -1.39 -14.86
CA ASN A 55 2.85 -2.15 -14.93
C ASN A 55 2.63 -3.03 -13.68
N PRO A 56 1.45 -2.98 -13.02
CA PRO A 56 0.27 -2.17 -13.35
C PRO A 56 0.39 -0.69 -12.93
N PRO A 57 0.12 0.27 -13.84
CA PRO A 57 0.36 1.70 -13.59
C PRO A 57 -0.57 2.30 -12.56
N ARG A 58 -1.68 1.64 -12.21
CA ARG A 58 -2.54 2.05 -11.10
C ARG A 58 -1.83 1.85 -9.75
N TYR A 59 -1.23 0.68 -9.54
CA TYR A 59 -0.72 0.26 -8.23
C TYR A 59 0.77 0.55 -8.02
N LEU A 60 1.59 0.51 -9.06
CA LEU A 60 3.01 0.83 -8.90
C LEU A 60 3.20 2.33 -8.75
N HIS A 61 4.01 2.70 -7.77
CA HIS A 61 4.19 4.09 -7.35
C HIS A 61 5.14 4.85 -8.29
N LEU A 62 6.13 4.18 -8.88
CA LEU A 62 7.16 4.80 -9.70
C LEU A 62 6.64 5.32 -11.04
N VAL A 63 7.08 6.53 -11.38
CA VAL A 63 7.24 7.01 -12.76
C VAL A 63 8.66 7.54 -12.93
N GLU A 64 9.35 7.08 -13.96
CA GLU A 64 10.60 7.72 -14.38
C GLU A 64 10.27 8.86 -15.35
N LEU A 65 10.69 10.07 -15.01
CA LEU A 65 10.56 11.27 -15.84
C LEU A 65 11.89 11.50 -16.56
N ILE A 66 11.89 11.35 -17.89
CA ILE A 66 13.10 11.39 -18.72
C ILE A 66 13.11 12.68 -19.54
N THR A 67 14.16 13.48 -19.38
CA THR A 67 14.38 14.71 -20.14
C THR A 67 15.55 14.55 -21.09
N THR A 68 15.46 15.17 -22.27
CA THR A 68 16.61 15.34 -23.18
C THR A 68 17.27 16.70 -22.93
N GLU A 69 18.36 16.98 -23.64
CA GLU A 69 18.97 18.32 -23.64
C GLU A 69 18.07 19.40 -24.24
N TRP A 70 17.07 19.01 -25.04
CA TRP A 70 16.13 19.94 -25.67
C TRP A 70 14.90 20.21 -24.81
N THR A 71 14.51 19.25 -23.96
CA THR A 71 13.33 19.38 -23.10
C THR A 71 13.44 20.62 -22.23
N ARG A 72 12.46 21.52 -22.35
CA ARG A 72 12.38 22.74 -21.54
C ARG A 72 12.24 22.40 -20.05
N PRO A 73 13.02 23.01 -19.14
CA PRO A 73 12.90 22.77 -17.70
C PRO A 73 11.49 23.02 -17.15
N GLU A 74 10.78 24.03 -17.66
CA GLU A 74 9.40 24.33 -17.26
C GLU A 74 8.41 23.22 -17.61
N VAL A 75 8.64 22.49 -18.72
CA VAL A 75 7.82 21.35 -19.14
C VAL A 75 8.05 20.18 -18.18
N ALA A 76 9.31 19.88 -17.86
CA ALA A 76 9.65 18.83 -16.90
C ALA A 76 9.09 19.13 -15.51
N CYS A 77 9.23 20.37 -15.02
CA CYS A 77 8.69 20.79 -13.73
C CYS A 77 7.15 20.68 -13.67
N SER A 78 6.46 21.16 -14.71
CA SER A 78 5.00 21.03 -14.80
C SER A 78 4.55 19.57 -14.83
N MET A 79 5.27 18.71 -15.55
CA MET A 79 4.95 17.28 -15.62
C MET A 79 5.22 16.58 -14.29
N PHE A 80 6.34 16.89 -13.62
CA PHE A 80 6.63 16.39 -12.28
C PHE A 80 5.48 16.67 -11.32
N GLY A 81 5.03 17.94 -11.23
CA GLY A 81 3.93 18.33 -10.35
C GLY A 81 2.61 17.62 -10.70
N PHE A 82 2.31 17.45 -11.99
CA PHE A 82 1.13 16.70 -12.41
C PHE A 82 1.20 15.21 -12.02
N LEU A 83 2.33 14.55 -12.26
CA LEU A 83 2.53 13.13 -11.93
C LEU A 83 2.46 12.89 -10.41
N ASP A 84 3.10 13.76 -9.63
CA ASP A 84 3.09 13.70 -8.17
C ASP A 84 1.69 14.00 -7.61
N GLU A 85 1.15 15.18 -7.87
CA GLU A 85 -0.02 15.69 -7.15
C GLU A 85 -1.35 15.20 -7.73
N ARG A 86 -1.44 15.01 -9.05
CA ARG A 86 -2.68 14.60 -9.72
C ARG A 86 -2.77 13.11 -9.97
N LEU A 87 -1.65 12.45 -10.32
CA LEU A 87 -1.63 11.00 -10.54
C LEU A 87 -1.15 10.19 -9.34
N GLY A 88 -0.61 10.85 -8.30
CA GLY A 88 -0.21 10.17 -7.08
C GLY A 88 1.05 9.33 -7.19
N LYS A 89 1.99 9.73 -8.05
CA LYS A 89 3.20 8.95 -8.38
C LYS A 89 4.45 9.48 -7.68
N GLY A 90 5.32 8.55 -7.31
CA GLY A 90 6.70 8.83 -6.95
C GLY A 90 7.49 9.05 -8.23
N VAL A 91 7.95 10.28 -8.43
CA VAL A 91 8.61 10.69 -9.67
C VAL A 91 10.12 10.68 -9.47
N VAL A 92 10.83 9.88 -10.26
CA VAL A 92 12.29 9.86 -10.30
C VAL A 92 12.77 10.51 -11.60
N MET A 93 13.71 11.44 -11.50
CA MET A 93 14.37 12.00 -12.68
C MET A 93 15.38 10.98 -13.22
N ALA A 94 15.17 10.52 -14.45
CA ALA A 94 16.08 9.58 -15.11
C ALA A 94 16.77 10.23 -16.31
N LYS A 95 18.03 9.85 -16.53
CA LYS A 95 18.77 10.29 -17.72
C LYS A 95 18.31 9.54 -18.94
N ASP A 96 18.39 10.21 -20.09
CA ASP A 96 18.03 9.61 -21.37
C ASP A 96 19.07 8.58 -21.85
N ARG A 97 19.01 7.40 -21.23
CA ARG A 97 19.87 6.24 -21.49
C ARG A 97 19.03 4.98 -21.72
N PRO A 98 19.57 3.97 -22.41
CA PRO A 98 18.87 2.71 -22.61
C PRO A 98 18.36 2.11 -21.29
N ASN A 99 17.08 1.77 -21.26
CA ASN A 99 16.37 1.21 -20.08
C ASN A 99 16.41 2.07 -18.79
N PHE A 100 16.74 3.36 -18.91
CA PHE A 100 16.66 4.34 -17.82
C PHE A 100 17.33 3.86 -16.52
N ILE A 101 16.63 3.88 -15.38
CA ILE A 101 17.18 3.48 -14.08
C ILE A 101 16.70 2.09 -13.70
N ALA A 102 15.40 1.94 -13.46
CA ALA A 102 14.86 0.76 -12.81
C ALA A 102 14.99 -0.49 -13.70
N ASN A 103 14.67 -0.39 -15.00
CA ASN A 103 14.82 -1.52 -15.92
C ASN A 103 16.30 -1.88 -16.10
N ARG A 104 17.21 -0.89 -16.14
CA ARG A 104 18.65 -1.13 -16.24
C ARG A 104 19.17 -1.99 -15.08
N ILE A 105 18.87 -1.59 -13.84
CA ILE A 105 19.33 -2.30 -12.63
C ILE A 105 18.55 -3.60 -12.41
N GLY A 106 17.23 -3.57 -12.59
CA GLY A 106 16.34 -4.71 -12.39
C GLY A 106 16.63 -5.87 -13.35
N THR A 107 16.82 -5.59 -14.64
CA THR A 107 17.16 -6.63 -15.63
C THR A 107 18.54 -7.24 -15.37
N TYR A 108 19.52 -6.42 -14.95
CA TYR A 108 20.83 -6.94 -14.56
C TYR A 108 20.73 -7.92 -13.39
N GLY A 109 20.08 -7.49 -12.29
CA GLY A 109 19.91 -8.33 -11.11
C GLY A 109 19.10 -9.60 -11.40
N ALA A 110 18.07 -9.50 -12.24
CA ALA A 110 17.28 -10.64 -12.71
C ALA A 110 18.15 -11.67 -13.45
N MET A 111 18.91 -11.25 -14.46
CA MET A 111 19.75 -12.16 -15.25
C MET A 111 20.89 -12.76 -14.42
N LEU A 112 21.53 -11.97 -13.56
CA LEU A 112 22.53 -12.46 -12.62
C LEU A 112 21.97 -13.54 -11.69
N THR A 113 20.74 -13.36 -11.22
CA THR A 113 20.04 -14.33 -10.37
C THR A 113 19.79 -15.65 -11.11
N VAL A 114 19.33 -15.60 -12.36
CA VAL A 114 19.10 -16.81 -13.18
C VAL A 114 20.42 -17.53 -13.48
N LYS A 115 21.48 -16.80 -13.83
CA LYS A 115 22.80 -17.38 -14.08
C LYS A 115 23.37 -18.06 -12.84
N THR A 116 23.32 -17.37 -11.70
CA THR A 116 23.76 -17.90 -10.41
C THR A 116 22.98 -19.15 -10.02
N MET A 117 21.66 -19.18 -10.27
CA MET A 117 20.84 -20.37 -10.04
C MET A 117 21.38 -21.58 -10.80
N LEU A 118 21.68 -21.42 -12.09
CA LEU A 118 22.20 -22.50 -12.93
C LEU A 118 23.61 -22.93 -12.51
N GLU A 119 24.52 -21.98 -12.37
CA GLU A 119 25.94 -22.23 -12.08
C GLU A 119 26.13 -22.98 -10.75
N ASP A 120 25.37 -22.60 -9.74
CA ASP A 120 25.54 -23.10 -8.37
C ASP A 120 24.47 -24.17 -8.00
N GLY A 121 23.65 -24.58 -8.97
CA GLY A 121 22.68 -25.67 -8.87
C GLY A 121 21.53 -25.42 -7.91
N TYR A 122 20.94 -24.22 -7.90
CA TYR A 122 19.74 -23.92 -7.12
C TYR A 122 18.47 -24.33 -7.87
N SER A 123 17.46 -24.80 -7.14
CA SER A 123 16.11 -24.95 -7.68
C SER A 123 15.37 -23.61 -7.76
N ILE A 124 14.39 -23.53 -8.67
CA ILE A 124 13.47 -22.39 -8.79
C ILE A 124 12.79 -22.10 -7.45
N GLU A 125 12.35 -23.13 -6.73
CA GLU A 125 11.70 -22.99 -5.43
C GLU A 125 12.63 -22.45 -4.34
N GLU A 126 13.91 -22.83 -4.34
CA GLU A 126 14.91 -22.28 -3.41
C GLU A 126 15.13 -20.79 -3.65
N VAL A 127 15.36 -20.40 -4.91
CA VAL A 127 15.61 -19.00 -5.27
C VAL A 127 14.43 -18.12 -4.90
N ASP A 128 13.19 -18.52 -5.18
CA ASP A 128 12.01 -17.74 -4.81
C ASP A 128 11.82 -17.64 -3.30
N LYS A 129 12.22 -18.67 -2.55
CA LYS A 129 12.20 -18.61 -1.09
C LYS A 129 13.26 -17.65 -0.54
N ILE A 130 14.44 -17.60 -1.15
CA ILE A 130 15.57 -16.72 -0.77
C ILE A 130 15.30 -15.26 -1.16
N THR A 131 14.76 -15.02 -2.35
CA THR A 131 14.63 -13.69 -2.95
C THR A 131 13.27 -13.01 -2.74
N GLY A 132 12.40 -13.59 -1.92
CA GLY A 132 11.09 -13.01 -1.57
C GLY A 132 11.15 -12.08 -0.35
N GLN A 133 10.12 -12.17 0.50
CA GLN A 133 9.94 -11.28 1.66
C GLN A 133 11.10 -11.31 2.68
N ALA A 134 11.85 -12.43 2.74
CA ALA A 134 13.00 -12.55 3.63
C ALA A 134 14.04 -11.45 3.41
N VAL A 135 14.19 -10.97 2.18
CA VAL A 135 15.11 -9.88 1.80
C VAL A 135 14.36 -8.60 1.41
N GLY A 136 13.12 -8.42 1.90
CA GLY A 136 12.35 -7.20 1.67
C GLY A 136 11.88 -7.02 0.22
N ARG A 137 11.59 -8.13 -0.49
CA ARG A 137 11.05 -8.11 -1.86
C ARG A 137 9.60 -8.62 -1.88
N PRO A 138 8.83 -8.36 -2.97
CA PRO A 138 7.44 -8.80 -3.06
C PRO A 138 7.25 -10.31 -2.87
N LYS A 139 6.03 -10.72 -2.48
CA LYS A 139 5.65 -12.15 -2.28
C LYS A 139 5.80 -13.02 -3.53
N THR A 140 5.86 -12.40 -4.71
CA THR A 140 6.11 -13.05 -6.00
C THR A 140 7.59 -13.37 -6.23
N ALA A 141 8.51 -12.87 -5.39
CA ALA A 141 9.94 -13.17 -5.47
C ALA A 141 10.50 -12.98 -6.90
N THR A 142 11.32 -13.90 -7.40
CA THR A 142 11.98 -13.77 -8.71
C THR A 142 11.15 -14.42 -9.81
N PHE A 143 10.97 -15.74 -9.76
CA PHE A 143 10.40 -16.54 -10.83
C PHE A 143 8.89 -16.40 -10.95
N ARG A 144 8.13 -16.28 -9.85
CA ARG A 144 6.70 -15.94 -9.97
C ARG A 144 6.49 -14.52 -10.52
N THR A 145 7.43 -13.60 -10.28
CA THR A 145 7.40 -12.27 -10.91
C THR A 145 7.63 -12.38 -12.42
N PHE A 146 8.58 -13.21 -12.87
CA PHE A 146 8.77 -13.47 -14.30
C PHE A 146 7.52 -14.11 -14.93
N ASP A 147 6.87 -15.04 -14.24
CA ASP A 147 5.60 -15.62 -14.71
C ASP A 147 4.47 -14.60 -14.76
N LEU A 148 4.43 -13.66 -13.82
CA LEU A 148 3.42 -12.60 -13.77
C LEU A 148 3.60 -11.58 -14.89
N VAL A 149 4.83 -11.14 -15.14
CA VAL A 149 5.16 -10.14 -16.17
C VAL A 149 5.12 -10.76 -17.57
N GLY A 150 5.67 -11.97 -17.72
CA GLY A 150 5.85 -12.66 -18.98
C GLY A 150 7.33 -12.79 -19.35
N LEU A 151 7.75 -14.01 -19.68
CA LEU A 151 9.16 -14.32 -19.98
C LEU A 151 9.65 -13.69 -21.30
N ASP A 152 8.76 -13.52 -22.27
CA ASP A 152 9.03 -12.84 -23.53
C ASP A 152 9.32 -11.34 -23.33
N ILE A 153 8.63 -10.69 -22.39
CA ILE A 153 8.89 -9.29 -22.03
C ILE A 153 10.28 -9.18 -21.39
N LEU A 154 10.61 -10.07 -20.45
CA LEU A 154 11.93 -10.11 -19.83
C LEU A 154 13.03 -10.30 -20.89
N MET A 155 12.84 -11.23 -21.82
CA MET A 155 13.79 -11.50 -22.90
C MET A 155 13.97 -10.28 -23.82
N HIS A 156 12.87 -9.68 -24.27
CA HIS A 156 12.91 -8.50 -25.14
C HIS A 156 13.64 -7.32 -24.48
N VAL A 157 13.41 -7.08 -23.18
CA VAL A 157 14.11 -6.03 -22.44
C VAL A 157 15.61 -6.33 -22.33
N ALA A 158 16.00 -7.59 -22.08
CA ALA A 158 17.39 -8.00 -21.98
C ALA A 158 18.14 -7.94 -23.32
N GLU A 159 17.55 -8.41 -24.42
CA GLU A 159 18.14 -8.38 -25.76
C GLU A 159 18.31 -6.96 -26.28
N ASN A 160 17.29 -6.11 -26.10
CA ASN A 160 17.39 -4.69 -26.46
C ASN A 160 18.48 -4.00 -25.66
N LEU A 161 18.57 -4.27 -24.35
CA LEU A 161 19.60 -3.69 -23.51
C LEU A 161 21.00 -4.14 -23.93
N TYR A 162 21.18 -5.44 -24.15
CA TYR A 162 22.43 -5.99 -24.67
C TYR A 162 22.86 -5.25 -25.93
N THR A 163 21.94 -5.02 -26.88
CA THR A 163 22.27 -4.32 -28.13
C THR A 163 22.58 -2.83 -27.91
N ALA A 164 21.87 -2.18 -26.98
CA ALA A 164 21.96 -0.75 -26.76
C ALA A 164 23.19 -0.29 -25.96
N VAL A 165 23.90 -1.20 -25.30
CA VAL A 165 25.03 -0.87 -24.40
C VAL A 165 26.30 -1.66 -24.75
N PRO A 166 26.87 -1.44 -25.95
CA PRO A 166 27.99 -2.21 -26.46
C PRO A 166 29.25 -2.11 -25.58
N ASP A 167 29.43 -0.98 -24.89
CA ASP A 167 30.61 -0.66 -24.08
C ASP A 167 30.41 -0.95 -22.57
N ASP A 168 29.29 -1.56 -22.17
CA ASP A 168 29.07 -1.94 -20.77
C ASP A 168 29.97 -3.12 -20.39
N ALA A 169 30.80 -2.94 -19.36
CA ALA A 169 31.74 -3.97 -18.89
C ALA A 169 31.04 -5.28 -18.47
N ASP A 170 29.80 -5.19 -17.99
CA ASP A 170 29.03 -6.37 -17.59
C ASP A 170 27.97 -6.79 -18.61
N ARG A 171 28.08 -6.32 -19.86
CA ARG A 171 27.10 -6.55 -20.95
C ARG A 171 26.71 -8.01 -21.11
N GLU A 172 27.68 -8.93 -20.97
CA GLU A 172 27.45 -10.37 -21.11
C GLU A 172 26.48 -10.94 -20.07
N THR A 173 26.27 -10.25 -18.93
CA THR A 173 25.24 -10.62 -17.96
C THR A 173 23.83 -10.60 -18.57
N PHE A 174 23.56 -9.74 -19.56
CA PHE A 174 22.25 -9.66 -20.20
C PHE A 174 21.93 -10.81 -21.17
N VAL A 175 22.93 -11.62 -21.54
CA VAL A 175 22.70 -12.79 -22.40
C VAL A 175 21.90 -13.83 -21.61
N ALA A 176 20.66 -14.08 -22.04
CA ALA A 176 19.80 -15.06 -21.41
C ALA A 176 20.30 -16.49 -21.64
N PRO A 177 20.26 -17.36 -20.61
CA PRO A 177 20.57 -18.77 -20.74
C PRO A 177 19.70 -19.52 -21.77
N GLU A 178 20.23 -20.60 -22.34
CA GLU A 178 19.55 -21.37 -23.41
C GLU A 178 18.20 -21.96 -22.97
N PHE A 179 18.06 -22.39 -21.71
CA PHE A 179 16.78 -22.94 -21.23
C PHE A 179 15.65 -21.90 -21.28
N LEU A 180 15.94 -20.62 -21.01
CA LEU A 180 14.97 -19.53 -21.10
C LEU A 180 14.52 -19.31 -22.55
N LYS A 181 15.45 -19.34 -23.50
CA LYS A 181 15.15 -19.27 -24.94
C LYS A 181 14.27 -20.45 -25.36
N ALA A 182 14.59 -21.65 -24.90
CA ALA A 182 13.82 -22.86 -25.19
C ALA A 182 12.39 -22.80 -24.60
N MET A 183 12.21 -22.26 -23.38
CA MET A 183 10.88 -22.02 -22.80
C MET A 183 10.03 -21.11 -23.70
N ILE A 184 10.60 -19.99 -24.17
CA ILE A 184 9.91 -19.04 -25.05
C ILE A 184 9.56 -19.70 -26.39
N GLY A 185 10.50 -20.43 -26.99
CA GLY A 185 10.27 -21.17 -28.24
C GLY A 185 9.15 -22.22 -28.13
N ARG A 186 8.90 -22.77 -26.93
CA ARG A 186 7.80 -23.70 -26.64
C ARG A 186 6.49 -23.02 -26.21
N GLY A 187 6.44 -21.68 -26.18
CA GLY A 187 5.26 -20.92 -25.74
C GLY A 187 5.03 -20.97 -24.23
N ILE A 188 6.05 -21.28 -23.43
CA ILE A 188 6.00 -21.27 -21.96
C ILE A 188 6.34 -19.84 -21.49
N LEU A 189 5.32 -18.97 -21.46
CA LEU A 189 5.47 -17.52 -21.27
C LEU A 189 4.98 -17.00 -19.92
N GLY A 190 4.64 -17.87 -18.97
CA GLY A 190 4.13 -17.48 -17.65
C GLY A 190 2.61 -17.59 -17.50
N ASN A 191 2.04 -16.75 -16.64
CA ASN A 191 0.63 -16.77 -16.26
C ASN A 191 -0.31 -16.57 -17.46
N LYS A 192 0.11 -15.76 -18.45
CA LYS A 192 -0.68 -15.49 -19.66
C LYS A 192 -0.87 -16.72 -20.55
N THR A 193 0.05 -17.69 -20.49
CA THR A 193 -0.04 -18.99 -21.18
C THR A 193 -0.39 -20.13 -20.22
N LYS A 194 -0.81 -19.82 -18.98
CA LYS A 194 -1.12 -20.79 -17.91
C LYS A 194 0.06 -21.70 -17.55
N GLY A 195 1.29 -21.30 -17.82
CA GLY A 195 2.50 -22.06 -17.56
C GLY A 195 3.77 -21.27 -17.84
N GLY A 196 4.64 -21.20 -16.83
CA GLY A 196 5.96 -20.58 -16.87
C GLY A 196 6.97 -21.40 -16.07
N PHE A 197 7.65 -20.77 -15.12
CA PHE A 197 8.40 -21.48 -14.07
C PHE A 197 7.47 -22.29 -13.16
N TYR A 198 6.25 -21.81 -12.98
CA TYR A 198 5.19 -22.50 -12.26
C TYR A 198 3.97 -22.75 -13.15
N ARG A 199 3.22 -23.79 -12.79
CA ARG A 199 1.92 -24.14 -13.40
C ARG A 199 0.95 -24.63 -12.35
N LYS A 200 -0.31 -24.21 -12.44
CA LYS A 200 -1.39 -24.74 -11.60
C LYS A 200 -2.02 -25.95 -12.27
N GLN A 201 -2.16 -27.05 -11.54
CA GLN A 201 -2.89 -28.25 -11.96
C GLN A 201 -4.00 -28.58 -10.96
N LYS A 202 -5.04 -29.30 -11.39
CA LYS A 202 -6.07 -29.83 -10.48
C LYS A 202 -5.47 -31.04 -9.74
N GLY A 203 -5.43 -30.98 -8.41
CA GLY A 203 -5.09 -32.13 -7.56
C GLY A 203 -6.35 -32.91 -7.17
N GLU A 204 -6.25 -33.73 -6.11
CA GLU A 204 -7.41 -34.43 -5.55
C GLU A 204 -8.43 -33.43 -4.93
N GLY A 205 -9.69 -33.54 -5.36
CA GLY A 205 -10.79 -32.67 -4.95
C GLY A 205 -10.75 -31.27 -5.59
N GLU A 206 -11.11 -30.23 -4.83
CA GLU A 206 -11.07 -28.82 -5.28
C GLU A 206 -9.68 -28.16 -5.10
N LYS A 207 -8.67 -28.90 -4.64
CA LYS A 207 -7.34 -28.33 -4.38
C LYS A 207 -6.57 -28.12 -5.69
N GLN A 208 -6.11 -26.91 -5.92
CA GLN A 208 -5.13 -26.62 -6.97
C GLN A 208 -3.71 -26.86 -6.44
N GLU A 209 -2.96 -27.69 -7.15
CA GLU A 209 -1.56 -27.95 -6.88
C GLU A 209 -0.67 -27.08 -7.75
N ILE A 210 0.44 -26.61 -7.16
CA ILE A 210 1.46 -25.86 -7.89
C ILE A 210 2.53 -26.85 -8.32
N TRP A 211 2.85 -26.83 -9.60
CA TRP A 211 3.91 -27.61 -10.22
C TRP A 211 5.02 -26.65 -10.66
N THR A 212 6.26 -27.09 -10.55
CA THR A 212 7.46 -26.32 -10.93
C THR A 212 8.10 -26.95 -12.16
N LEU A 213 8.62 -26.12 -13.06
CA LEU A 213 9.39 -26.56 -14.21
C LEU A 213 10.74 -27.16 -13.77
N ASP A 214 11.13 -28.27 -14.38
CA ASP A 214 12.51 -28.73 -14.36
C ASP A 214 13.30 -28.06 -15.48
N VAL A 215 14.38 -27.35 -15.16
CA VAL A 215 15.13 -26.55 -16.15
C VAL A 215 15.90 -27.40 -17.16
N ALA A 216 16.18 -28.67 -16.85
CA ALA A 216 16.92 -29.56 -17.74
C ALA A 216 16.01 -30.26 -18.74
N SER A 217 14.86 -30.80 -18.28
CA SER A 217 13.90 -31.48 -19.17
C SER A 217 12.87 -30.53 -19.80
N LEU A 218 12.63 -29.37 -19.17
CA LEU A 218 11.51 -28.46 -19.45
C LEU A 218 10.14 -29.11 -19.25
N GLU A 219 10.06 -30.13 -18.40
CA GLU A 219 8.82 -30.75 -17.95
C GLU A 219 8.42 -30.25 -16.56
N TYR A 220 7.13 -30.31 -16.24
CA TYR A 220 6.65 -29.92 -14.92
C TYR A 220 6.69 -31.09 -13.95
N ARG A 221 7.18 -30.83 -12.74
CA ARG A 221 7.13 -31.75 -11.60
C ARG A 221 6.35 -31.13 -10.42
N PRO A 222 5.83 -31.93 -9.47
CA PRO A 222 5.24 -31.39 -8.25
C PRO A 222 6.22 -30.46 -7.51
N SER A 223 5.73 -29.32 -7.01
CA SER A 223 6.58 -28.37 -6.28
C SER A 223 7.13 -29.00 -5.00
N GLN A 224 8.41 -28.78 -4.73
CA GLN A 224 9.06 -29.33 -3.54
C GLN A 224 8.97 -28.38 -2.35
N LYS A 225 8.80 -28.94 -1.14
CA LYS A 225 8.90 -28.16 0.11
C LYS A 225 10.37 -27.95 0.47
N ILE A 226 10.87 -26.77 0.18
CA ILE A 226 12.23 -26.35 0.52
C ILE A 226 12.34 -25.97 2.01
N LYS A 227 13.33 -26.51 2.72
CA LYS A 227 13.70 -26.10 4.09
C LYS A 227 15.07 -25.40 4.05
N LEU A 228 15.14 -24.18 4.57
CA LEU A 228 16.35 -23.36 4.59
C LEU A 228 16.49 -22.78 6.00
N PRO A 229 17.30 -23.39 6.88
CA PRO A 229 17.37 -23.01 8.30
C PRO A 229 17.68 -21.53 8.54
N ALA A 230 18.57 -20.91 7.75
CA ALA A 230 18.86 -19.48 7.88
C ALA A 230 17.63 -18.60 7.66
N LEU A 231 16.77 -18.94 6.69
CA LEU A 231 15.52 -18.22 6.46
C LEU A 231 14.52 -18.40 7.60
N ASP A 232 14.48 -19.60 8.21
CA ASP A 232 13.58 -19.85 9.33
C ASP A 232 14.00 -19.09 10.59
N MET A 233 15.31 -18.96 10.85
CA MET A 233 15.84 -18.13 11.94
C MET A 233 15.59 -16.63 11.69
N ALA A 234 15.75 -16.18 10.45
CA ALA A 234 15.57 -14.78 10.05
C ALA A 234 14.14 -14.26 10.24
N LYS A 235 13.14 -15.12 10.37
CA LYS A 235 11.73 -14.71 10.63
C LYS A 235 11.54 -13.98 11.95
N ASN A 236 12.43 -14.19 12.92
CA ASN A 236 12.36 -13.54 14.23
C ASN A 236 12.97 -12.13 14.21
N ILE A 237 13.55 -11.70 13.07
CA ILE A 237 14.13 -10.37 12.90
C ILE A 237 13.09 -9.49 12.19
N GLU A 238 12.54 -8.53 12.93
CA GLU A 238 11.52 -7.61 12.40
C GLU A 238 12.09 -6.67 11.33
N GLY A 239 13.23 -6.04 11.64
CA GLY A 239 13.90 -5.07 10.77
C GLY A 239 14.51 -5.70 9.52
N THR A 240 14.18 -5.13 8.35
CA THR A 240 14.60 -5.67 7.06
C THR A 240 16.09 -5.52 6.81
N ALA A 241 16.70 -4.41 7.25
CA ALA A 241 18.15 -4.19 7.11
C ALA A 241 18.94 -5.24 7.90
N GLU A 242 18.58 -5.46 9.16
CA GLU A 242 19.18 -6.44 10.06
C GLU A 242 18.98 -7.86 9.54
N ARG A 243 17.78 -8.15 9.00
CA ARG A 243 17.45 -9.44 8.42
C ARG A 243 18.30 -9.74 7.18
N ILE A 244 18.42 -8.78 6.26
CA ILE A 244 19.28 -8.91 5.06
C ILE A 244 20.75 -9.10 5.48
N ALA A 245 21.25 -8.28 6.41
CA ALA A 245 22.62 -8.40 6.91
C ALA A 245 22.89 -9.80 7.49
N SER A 246 22.00 -10.31 8.34
CA SER A 246 22.13 -11.65 8.91
C SER A 246 22.15 -12.75 7.85
N LEU A 247 21.31 -12.64 6.82
CA LEU A 247 21.18 -13.65 5.77
C LEU A 247 22.37 -13.62 4.79
N VAL A 248 22.84 -12.45 4.39
CA VAL A 248 23.97 -12.31 3.46
C VAL A 248 25.27 -12.84 4.06
N TRP A 249 25.44 -12.69 5.36
CA TRP A 249 26.64 -13.12 6.08
C TRP A 249 26.54 -14.56 6.63
N SER A 250 25.45 -15.29 6.35
CA SER A 250 25.36 -16.70 6.73
C SER A 250 26.36 -17.54 5.90
N LYS A 251 26.89 -18.61 6.51
CA LYS A 251 27.88 -19.50 5.87
C LYS A 251 27.23 -20.68 5.13
N ASP A 252 25.93 -20.60 4.87
CA ASP A 252 25.17 -21.64 4.18
C ASP A 252 24.84 -21.25 2.73
N ARG A 253 24.06 -22.10 2.03
CA ARG A 253 23.64 -21.84 0.64
C ARG A 253 22.84 -20.53 0.51
N VAL A 254 22.09 -20.11 1.53
CA VAL A 254 21.34 -18.85 1.47
C VAL A 254 22.29 -17.66 1.39
N GLY A 255 23.28 -17.61 2.28
CA GLY A 255 24.26 -16.52 2.30
C GLY A 255 25.17 -16.53 1.07
N ALA A 256 25.56 -17.71 0.58
CA ALA A 256 26.34 -17.83 -0.66
C ALA A 256 25.58 -17.24 -1.87
N PHE A 257 24.30 -17.61 -2.04
CA PHE A 257 23.46 -17.10 -3.13
C PHE A 257 23.22 -15.59 -3.03
N LEU A 258 22.82 -15.13 -1.85
CA LEU A 258 22.55 -13.71 -1.61
C LEU A 258 23.80 -12.87 -1.80
N TRP A 259 24.95 -13.29 -1.28
CA TRP A 259 26.20 -12.57 -1.50
C TRP A 259 26.54 -12.43 -2.98
N LYS A 260 26.53 -13.55 -3.73
CA LYS A 260 26.94 -13.54 -5.15
C LYS A 260 26.04 -12.62 -5.99
N THR A 261 24.72 -12.73 -5.79
CA THR A 261 23.73 -11.93 -6.54
C THR A 261 23.67 -10.47 -6.10
N MET A 262 23.70 -10.20 -4.79
CA MET A 262 23.69 -8.84 -4.26
C MET A 262 24.98 -8.11 -4.59
N ALA A 263 26.15 -8.70 -4.32
CA ALA A 263 27.43 -8.04 -4.59
C ALA A 263 27.56 -7.62 -6.07
N GLY A 264 27.18 -8.47 -7.02
CA GLY A 264 27.15 -8.10 -8.43
C GLY A 264 26.19 -6.94 -8.72
N THR A 265 24.97 -7.00 -8.19
CA THR A 265 23.96 -5.93 -8.41
C THR A 265 24.40 -4.59 -7.81
N LEU A 266 25.03 -4.61 -6.64
CA LEU A 266 25.55 -3.43 -5.95
C LEU A 266 26.69 -2.75 -6.73
N LEU A 267 27.66 -3.54 -7.17
CA LEU A 267 28.77 -3.06 -8.00
C LEU A 267 28.26 -2.47 -9.32
N TYR A 268 27.31 -3.17 -9.96
CA TYR A 268 26.67 -2.69 -11.18
C TYR A 268 25.95 -1.35 -10.96
N ALA A 269 25.12 -1.25 -9.92
CA ALA A 269 24.40 -0.01 -9.60
C ALA A 269 25.34 1.18 -9.37
N ALA A 270 26.43 0.98 -8.64
CA ALA A 270 27.45 2.03 -8.44
C ALA A 270 28.15 2.43 -9.75
N ASN A 271 28.51 1.48 -10.62
CA ASN A 271 29.13 1.78 -11.91
C ASN A 271 28.21 2.55 -12.88
N ARG A 272 26.89 2.47 -12.69
CA ARG A 272 25.92 3.21 -13.50
C ARG A 272 25.70 4.65 -13.07
N ILE A 273 26.37 5.13 -12.02
CA ILE A 273 26.30 6.55 -11.62
C ILE A 273 27.59 7.26 -12.04
N PRO A 274 27.53 8.37 -12.81
CA PRO A 274 26.35 9.18 -13.12
C PRO A 274 25.71 8.89 -14.49
N GLU A 275 25.91 7.70 -15.08
CA GLU A 275 25.42 7.34 -16.41
C GLU A 275 23.89 7.42 -16.51
N ILE A 276 23.17 6.75 -15.60
CA ILE A 276 21.70 6.61 -15.66
C ILE A 276 20.94 7.55 -14.70
N ALA A 277 21.61 8.02 -13.65
CA ALA A 277 21.06 8.90 -12.62
C ALA A 277 22.13 9.87 -12.11
N ASP A 278 21.71 10.98 -11.49
CA ASP A 278 22.65 11.94 -10.88
C ASP A 278 23.08 11.54 -9.47
N THR A 279 22.22 10.87 -8.71
CA THR A 279 22.51 10.47 -7.34
C THR A 279 22.08 9.03 -7.05
N ILE A 280 22.52 8.53 -5.89
CA ILE A 280 22.12 7.21 -5.39
C ILE A 280 20.63 7.16 -4.99
N VAL A 281 20.04 8.31 -4.68
CA VAL A 281 18.65 8.42 -4.20
C VAL A 281 17.67 8.02 -5.29
N GLU A 282 17.87 8.49 -6.52
CA GLU A 282 17.02 8.13 -7.65
C GLU A 282 17.08 6.63 -7.95
N VAL A 283 18.26 6.01 -7.81
CA VAL A 283 18.44 4.56 -8.02
C VAL A 283 17.70 3.76 -6.95
N ASP A 284 17.84 4.13 -5.68
CA ASP A 284 17.15 3.43 -4.60
C ASP A 284 15.64 3.60 -4.71
N GLN A 285 15.15 4.82 -4.93
CA GLN A 285 13.73 5.10 -5.12
C GLN A 285 13.16 4.35 -6.32
N ALA A 286 13.88 4.29 -7.44
CA ALA A 286 13.45 3.54 -8.62
C ALA A 286 13.29 2.03 -8.31
N MET A 287 14.22 1.43 -7.56
CA MET A 287 14.09 0.02 -7.20
C MET A 287 13.00 -0.23 -6.16
N ARG A 288 12.86 0.67 -5.17
CA ARG A 288 11.81 0.56 -4.15
C ARG A 288 10.42 0.70 -4.74
N TRP A 289 10.19 1.74 -5.55
CA TRP A 289 8.87 2.08 -6.08
C TRP A 289 8.51 1.29 -7.35
N GLY A 290 9.49 0.91 -8.16
CA GLY A 290 9.28 0.19 -9.42
C GLY A 290 9.27 -1.32 -9.26
N PHE A 291 10.15 -1.88 -8.42
CA PHE A 291 10.29 -3.32 -8.19
C PHE A 291 9.77 -3.77 -6.81
N GLY A 292 9.23 -2.85 -6.01
CA GLY A 292 8.63 -3.14 -4.71
C GLY A 292 9.65 -3.60 -3.66
N TRP A 293 10.90 -3.14 -3.76
CA TRP A 293 11.92 -3.42 -2.76
C TRP A 293 11.69 -2.56 -1.52
N GLU A 294 11.95 -3.10 -0.34
CA GLU A 294 11.91 -2.31 0.90
C GLU A 294 13.16 -1.42 1.04
N LEU A 295 14.33 -1.94 0.64
CA LEU A 295 15.59 -1.21 0.56
C LEU A 295 16.10 -1.19 -0.88
N GLY A 296 16.52 -0.03 -1.37
CA GLY A 296 17.23 0.11 -2.64
C GLY A 296 18.63 -0.50 -2.61
N PRO A 297 19.35 -0.58 -3.75
CA PRO A 297 20.73 -1.05 -3.79
C PRO A 297 21.66 -0.41 -2.74
N PHE A 298 21.73 0.91 -2.64
CA PHE A 298 22.69 1.58 -1.74
C PHE A 298 22.27 1.49 -0.27
N GLU A 299 20.97 1.58 0.02
CA GLU A 299 20.42 1.26 1.35
C GLU A 299 20.71 -0.20 1.76
N THR A 300 20.63 -1.15 0.82
CA THR A 300 20.99 -2.56 1.05
C THR A 300 22.49 -2.70 1.31
N TRP A 301 23.32 -1.95 0.59
CA TRP A 301 24.77 -1.95 0.79
C TRP A 301 25.13 -1.42 2.18
N ASP A 302 24.46 -0.37 2.64
CA ASP A 302 24.60 0.12 4.01
C ASP A 302 24.19 -0.94 5.04
N ALA A 303 23.08 -1.62 4.82
CA ALA A 303 22.59 -2.67 5.72
C ALA A 303 23.60 -3.81 5.91
N ILE A 304 24.27 -4.27 4.83
CA ILE A 304 25.27 -5.34 4.93
C ILE A 304 26.65 -4.86 5.41
N GLY A 305 26.85 -3.54 5.52
CA GLY A 305 28.08 -2.88 5.91
C GLY A 305 29.03 -2.63 4.73
N VAL A 306 29.22 -1.37 4.34
CA VAL A 306 30.00 -0.98 3.15
C VAL A 306 31.48 -1.37 3.28
N GLU A 307 32.16 -0.97 4.35
CA GLU A 307 33.60 -1.29 4.54
C GLU A 307 33.86 -2.80 4.53
N ARG A 308 33.02 -3.56 5.24
CA ARG A 308 33.13 -5.03 5.34
C ARG A 308 32.88 -5.72 4.00
N SER A 309 31.87 -5.28 3.27
CA SER A 309 31.52 -5.86 1.98
C SER A 309 32.55 -5.52 0.90
N VAL A 310 33.02 -4.27 0.84
CA VAL A 310 34.07 -3.85 -0.09
C VAL A 310 35.34 -4.66 0.14
N LYS A 311 35.78 -4.82 1.39
CA LYS A 311 36.96 -5.65 1.72
C LYS A 311 36.82 -7.07 1.18
N ARG A 312 35.67 -7.72 1.40
CA ARG A 312 35.42 -9.08 0.88
C ARG A 312 35.42 -9.10 -0.66
N MET A 313 34.82 -8.09 -1.30
CA MET A 313 34.81 -8.00 -2.76
C MET A 313 36.25 -7.88 -3.33
N GLU A 314 37.12 -7.12 -2.67
CA GLU A 314 38.55 -7.02 -3.03
C GLU A 314 39.30 -8.34 -2.82
N GLU A 315 39.07 -9.03 -1.70
CA GLU A 315 39.63 -10.36 -1.43
C GLU A 315 39.18 -11.41 -2.46
N GLU A 316 37.95 -11.28 -2.99
CA GLU A 316 37.41 -12.09 -4.09
C GLU A 316 37.91 -11.65 -5.48
N GLY A 317 38.74 -10.60 -5.57
CA GLY A 317 39.28 -10.08 -6.83
C GLY A 317 38.28 -9.30 -7.69
N ARG A 318 37.17 -8.82 -7.11
CA ARG A 318 36.17 -8.02 -7.82
C ARG A 318 36.66 -6.57 -7.97
N SER A 319 36.38 -5.96 -9.13
CA SER A 319 36.70 -4.53 -9.34
C SER A 319 35.71 -3.64 -8.61
N ILE A 320 36.20 -2.87 -7.64
CA ILE A 320 35.40 -1.88 -6.91
C ILE A 320 35.23 -0.60 -7.75
N PRO A 321 34.00 -0.09 -7.92
CA PRO A 321 33.72 1.18 -8.58
C PRO A 321 34.53 2.34 -8.00
N GLU A 322 35.07 3.19 -8.87
CA GLU A 322 35.96 4.28 -8.46
C GLU A 322 35.24 5.32 -7.58
N ASN A 323 33.95 5.55 -7.80
CA ASN A 323 33.13 6.40 -6.94
C ASN A 323 33.03 5.86 -5.50
N VAL A 324 32.91 4.54 -5.31
CA VAL A 324 32.89 3.90 -3.98
C VAL A 324 34.26 3.96 -3.32
N ARG A 325 35.35 3.73 -4.07
CA ARG A 325 36.72 3.89 -3.52
C ARG A 325 36.97 5.31 -3.03
N ARG A 326 36.61 6.32 -3.83
CA ARG A 326 36.73 7.74 -3.45
C ARG A 326 35.90 8.09 -2.22
N MET A 327 34.68 7.55 -2.11
CA MET A 327 33.83 7.71 -0.94
C MET A 327 34.51 7.19 0.33
N LEU A 328 35.01 5.95 0.31
CA LEU A 328 35.72 5.36 1.46
C LEU A 328 37.00 6.14 1.79
N ALA A 329 37.76 6.56 0.77
CA ALA A 329 38.96 7.37 0.95
C ALA A 329 38.65 8.77 1.56
N ALA A 330 37.45 9.30 1.32
CA ALA A 330 36.95 10.52 1.96
C ALA A 330 36.51 10.32 3.42
N GLY A 331 36.61 9.10 3.96
CA GLY A 331 36.24 8.75 5.34
C GLY A 331 34.77 8.43 5.54
N ALA A 332 33.96 8.42 4.46
CA ALA A 332 32.56 8.01 4.55
C ALA A 332 32.46 6.49 4.68
N LYS A 333 31.63 6.01 5.63
CA LYS A 333 31.48 4.57 5.96
C LYS A 333 30.16 3.98 5.47
N SER A 334 29.26 4.82 4.98
CA SER A 334 27.92 4.46 4.50
C SER A 334 27.49 5.43 3.39
N PHE A 335 26.60 4.99 2.53
CA PHE A 335 25.98 5.81 1.50
C PHE A 335 24.98 6.79 2.10
N TYR A 336 24.26 6.39 3.15
CA TYR A 336 23.32 7.22 3.89
C TYR A 336 23.74 7.41 5.34
N LYS A 337 23.36 8.56 5.91
CA LYS A 337 23.41 8.82 7.35
C LYS A 337 22.19 9.62 7.78
N ASN A 338 21.75 9.42 9.01
CA ASN A 338 20.67 10.19 9.61
C ASN A 338 21.24 11.08 10.71
N GLU A 339 20.98 12.38 10.64
CA GLU A 339 21.39 13.35 11.66
C GLU A 339 20.18 14.23 12.00
N ASN A 340 19.77 14.24 13.27
CA ASN A 340 18.60 15.01 13.75
C ASN A 340 17.35 14.83 12.88
N GLY A 341 16.99 13.58 12.55
CA GLY A 341 15.84 13.23 11.71
C GLY A 341 15.89 13.69 10.25
N GLN A 342 17.00 14.30 9.79
CA GLN A 342 17.28 14.56 8.38
C GLN A 342 18.17 13.44 7.84
N GLN A 343 17.74 12.84 6.74
CA GLN A 343 18.56 11.86 6.00
C GLN A 343 19.51 12.60 5.06
N PHE A 344 20.74 12.13 5.00
CA PHE A 344 21.78 12.58 4.07
C PHE A 344 22.23 11.39 3.22
N TYR A 345 22.62 11.68 1.99
CA TYR A 345 23.20 10.72 1.05
C TYR A 345 24.59 11.20 0.63
N PHE A 346 25.51 10.28 0.33
CA PHE A 346 26.84 10.63 -0.17
C PHE A 346 26.78 10.95 -1.66
N GLY A 347 27.09 12.19 -2.02
CA GLY A 347 27.07 12.63 -3.41
C GLY A 347 28.38 12.31 -4.13
N PHE A 348 28.39 11.33 -5.03
CA PHE A 348 29.60 10.95 -5.78
C PHE A 348 30.25 12.06 -6.60
N ALA A 349 29.46 13.04 -7.06
CA ALA A 349 29.99 14.20 -7.80
C ALA A 349 30.66 15.23 -6.87
N SER A 350 30.15 15.43 -5.66
CA SER A 350 30.68 16.39 -4.69
C SER A 350 31.68 15.79 -3.69
N ASN A 351 31.72 14.46 -3.57
CA ASN A 351 32.50 13.74 -2.56
C ASN A 351 32.16 14.14 -1.12
N GLU A 352 30.89 14.48 -0.87
CA GLU A 352 30.39 14.99 0.41
C GLU A 352 28.94 14.50 0.64
N TYR A 353 28.52 14.44 1.90
CA TYR A 353 27.13 14.17 2.26
C TYR A 353 26.24 15.38 1.96
N LYS A 354 25.14 15.13 1.26
CA LYS A 354 24.10 16.11 0.95
C LYS A 354 22.77 15.70 1.57
N PRO A 355 21.95 16.65 2.03
CA PRO A 355 20.64 16.32 2.55
C PRO A 355 19.78 15.73 1.43
N VAL A 356 19.09 14.62 1.72
CA VAL A 356 18.02 14.12 0.87
C VAL A 356 16.92 15.19 0.88
N LYS A 357 16.60 15.74 -0.30
CA LYS A 357 15.60 16.81 -0.41
C LYS A 357 14.25 16.28 0.08
N ALA A 358 13.70 16.93 1.10
CA ALA A 358 12.32 16.68 1.50
C ALA A 358 11.39 17.07 0.34
N GLN A 359 10.50 16.16 -0.04
CA GLN A 359 9.49 16.46 -1.04
C GLN A 359 8.51 17.47 -0.46
N ALA A 360 8.31 18.58 -1.17
CA ALA A 360 7.41 19.63 -0.71
C ALA A 360 5.99 19.08 -0.52
N GLY A 361 5.38 19.36 0.63
CA GLY A 361 4.04 18.85 0.95
C GLY A 361 3.98 17.39 1.40
N VAL A 362 5.10 16.75 1.71
CA VAL A 362 5.15 15.41 2.32
C VAL A 362 5.63 15.52 3.78
N LEU A 363 4.95 14.82 4.68
CA LEU A 363 5.35 14.70 6.08
C LEU A 363 5.76 13.25 6.37
N VAL A 364 6.98 13.07 6.89
CA VAL A 364 7.47 11.75 7.32
C VAL A 364 7.45 11.69 8.84
N LEU A 365 6.49 10.97 9.41
CA LEU A 365 6.26 10.88 10.86
C LEU A 365 7.49 10.38 11.61
N LYS A 366 8.24 9.42 11.04
CA LYS A 366 9.50 8.96 11.63
C LYS A 366 10.52 10.10 11.79
N SER A 367 10.74 10.87 10.72
CA SER A 367 11.65 12.03 10.73
C SER A 367 11.18 13.13 11.69
N ILE A 368 9.87 13.33 11.84
CA ILE A 368 9.32 14.30 12.79
C ILE A 368 9.57 13.83 14.23
N LYS A 369 9.30 12.56 14.54
CA LYS A 369 9.60 11.96 15.86
C LYS A 369 11.07 12.07 16.22
N ASP A 370 11.96 11.79 15.27
CA ASP A 370 13.41 11.89 15.47
C ASP A 370 13.87 13.34 15.75
N ARG A 371 13.12 14.35 15.27
CA ARG A 371 13.43 15.78 15.44
C ARG A 371 12.82 16.39 16.70
N THR A 372 11.56 16.07 16.96
CA THR A 372 10.71 16.76 17.94
C THR A 372 10.36 15.90 19.15
N GLY A 373 10.66 14.60 19.08
CA GLY A 373 10.22 13.62 20.07
C GLY A 373 8.77 13.18 19.84
N VAL A 374 8.20 12.56 20.88
CA VAL A 374 6.81 12.09 20.89
C VAL A 374 6.12 12.77 22.07
N VAL A 375 4.96 13.38 21.84
CA VAL A 375 4.19 14.10 22.89
C VAL A 375 3.69 13.12 23.95
N LYS A 376 3.10 12.00 23.50
CA LYS A 376 2.58 10.93 24.38
C LYS A 376 2.59 9.59 23.66
N ARG A 377 2.83 8.48 24.36
CA ARG A 377 2.80 7.13 23.75
C ARG A 377 2.40 6.05 24.74
N ASN A 378 1.84 4.97 24.21
CA ASN A 378 1.78 3.67 24.86
C ASN A 378 2.12 2.56 23.85
N THR A 379 1.74 1.32 24.15
CA THR A 379 1.93 0.13 23.30
C THR A 379 1.08 0.11 22.03
N GLY A 380 -0.03 0.86 21.98
CA GLY A 380 -0.97 0.87 20.85
C GLY A 380 -0.84 2.07 19.91
N ALA A 381 -0.47 3.26 20.44
CA ALA A 381 -0.39 4.48 19.64
C ALA A 381 0.59 5.53 20.19
N SER A 382 0.92 6.53 19.36
CA SER A 382 1.76 7.68 19.69
C SER A 382 1.10 8.98 19.21
N LEU A 383 1.12 10.01 20.04
CA LEU A 383 0.74 11.38 19.69
C LEU A 383 1.99 12.18 19.34
N ILE A 384 2.00 12.79 18.16
CA ILE A 384 3.15 13.48 17.57
C ILE A 384 2.76 14.90 17.22
N ASP A 385 3.58 15.89 17.57
CA ASP A 385 3.41 17.25 17.05
C ASP A 385 3.90 17.28 15.60
N ILE A 386 3.00 17.52 14.65
CA ILE A 386 3.33 17.61 13.22
C ILE A 386 3.47 19.05 12.73
N GLY A 387 3.58 20.00 13.66
CA GLY A 387 3.79 21.43 13.42
C GLY A 387 2.50 22.22 13.18
N ASP A 388 2.62 23.55 13.14
CA ASP A 388 1.51 24.51 12.96
C ASP A 388 0.38 24.36 13.99
N GLY A 389 0.72 23.85 15.18
CA GLY A 389 -0.25 23.57 16.23
C GLY A 389 -1.14 22.36 15.96
N VAL A 390 -0.79 21.46 15.03
CA VAL A 390 -1.57 20.25 14.74
C VAL A 390 -0.86 19.01 15.28
N ALA A 391 -1.59 18.14 15.98
CA ALA A 391 -1.08 16.84 16.43
C ALA A 391 -1.51 15.71 15.48
N CYS A 392 -0.75 14.61 15.47
CA CYS A 392 -1.07 13.37 14.77
C CYS A 392 -1.09 12.19 15.75
N LEU A 393 -2.22 11.47 15.80
CA LEU A 393 -2.35 10.22 16.53
C LEU A 393 -2.03 9.04 15.59
N GLU A 394 -0.84 8.47 15.77
CA GLU A 394 -0.29 7.36 14.99
C GLU A 394 -0.50 6.02 15.70
N PHE A 395 -1.27 5.12 15.08
CA PHE A 395 -1.38 3.72 15.53
C PHE A 395 -0.17 2.90 15.09
N HIS A 396 0.27 1.98 15.95
CA HIS A 396 1.42 1.12 15.67
C HIS A 396 1.33 -0.28 16.29
N SER A 397 0.13 -0.68 16.78
CA SER A 397 -0.13 -2.08 17.13
C SER A 397 -0.01 -2.98 15.90
N LYS A 398 0.06 -4.30 16.09
CA LYS A 398 0.15 -5.25 14.97
C LYS A 398 -1.03 -5.07 14.02
N MET A 399 -0.75 -4.74 12.75
CA MET A 399 -1.75 -4.39 11.72
C MET A 399 -2.65 -3.20 12.09
N ASN A 400 -2.25 -2.39 13.07
CA ASN A 400 -3.04 -1.33 13.69
C ASN A 400 -4.41 -1.83 14.18
N ALA A 401 -4.46 -3.05 14.72
CA ALA A 401 -5.65 -3.57 15.37
C ALA A 401 -5.99 -2.75 16.62
N ILE A 402 -7.27 -2.46 16.80
CA ILE A 402 -7.77 -1.61 17.89
C ILE A 402 -7.94 -2.47 19.14
N GLY A 403 -7.28 -2.05 20.22
CA GLY A 403 -7.42 -2.62 21.56
C GLY A 403 -7.55 -1.54 22.63
N GLY A 404 -7.53 -1.93 23.90
CA GLY A 404 -7.66 -1.00 25.03
C GLY A 404 -6.62 0.14 25.01
N ASP A 405 -5.38 -0.18 24.65
CA ASP A 405 -4.30 0.81 24.52
C ASP A 405 -4.60 1.88 23.48
N THR A 406 -5.15 1.49 22.33
CA THR A 406 -5.55 2.42 21.26
C THR A 406 -6.70 3.31 21.72
N ILE A 407 -7.72 2.73 22.36
CA ILE A 407 -8.88 3.44 22.91
C ILE A 407 -8.44 4.47 23.96
N GLN A 408 -7.53 4.09 24.85
CA GLN A 408 -6.96 4.99 25.86
C GLN A 408 -6.18 6.13 25.21
N MET A 409 -5.39 5.84 24.17
CA MET A 409 -4.63 6.87 23.46
C MET A 409 -5.52 7.85 22.70
N ILE A 410 -6.65 7.42 22.14
CA ILE A 410 -7.63 8.32 21.51
C ILE A 410 -8.08 9.39 22.52
N LYS A 411 -8.63 8.96 23.66
CA LYS A 411 -9.14 9.88 24.70
C LYS A 411 -8.04 10.81 25.20
N SER A 412 -6.90 10.23 25.58
CA SER A 412 -5.81 10.99 26.17
C SER A 412 -5.09 11.91 25.18
N SER A 413 -5.24 11.68 23.87
CA SER A 413 -4.77 12.59 22.83
C SER A 413 -5.72 13.76 22.62
N LEU A 414 -7.04 13.53 22.69
CA LEU A 414 -8.03 14.60 22.63
C LEU A 414 -7.87 15.56 23.82
N ASP A 415 -7.65 15.04 25.03
CA ASP A 415 -7.38 15.86 26.23
C ASP A 415 -6.15 16.77 26.06
N GLU A 416 -5.13 16.29 25.34
CA GLU A 416 -3.90 17.03 25.06
C GLU A 416 -4.11 18.05 23.94
N VAL A 417 -4.84 17.65 22.90
CA VAL A 417 -5.18 18.49 21.75
C VAL A 417 -6.04 19.67 22.15
N GLU A 418 -7.03 19.48 23.02
CA GLU A 418 -7.88 20.56 23.52
C GLU A 418 -7.07 21.69 24.17
N LYS A 419 -6.00 21.34 24.90
CA LYS A 419 -5.18 22.27 25.66
C LYS A 419 -4.11 22.95 24.82
N ASN A 420 -3.43 22.18 23.97
CA ASN A 420 -2.14 22.59 23.40
C ASN A 420 -2.13 22.65 21.86
N PHE A 421 -3.19 22.22 21.18
CA PHE A 421 -3.24 22.14 19.71
C PHE A 421 -4.51 22.77 19.14
N VAL A 422 -4.45 23.10 17.85
CA VAL A 422 -5.60 23.63 17.10
C VAL A 422 -6.47 22.52 16.50
N GLY A 423 -5.99 21.27 16.49
CA GLY A 423 -6.73 20.09 16.04
C GLY A 423 -5.87 18.84 15.90
N LEU A 424 -6.50 17.75 15.45
CA LEU A 424 -5.93 16.41 15.43
C LEU A 424 -6.06 15.76 14.05
N VAL A 425 -4.98 15.14 13.59
CA VAL A 425 -5.01 14.13 12.53
C VAL A 425 -4.98 12.74 13.16
N VAL A 426 -5.90 11.85 12.78
CA VAL A 426 -5.80 10.41 13.08
C VAL A 426 -5.29 9.71 11.83
N GLY A 427 -4.03 9.29 11.85
CA GLY A 427 -3.34 8.77 10.67
C GLY A 427 -1.98 8.14 11.01
N ASN A 428 -1.47 7.26 10.15
CA ASN A 428 -0.18 6.62 10.32
C ASN A 428 0.51 6.38 8.96
N GLN A 429 1.73 5.82 8.97
CA GLN A 429 2.51 5.51 7.75
C GLN A 429 2.97 4.05 7.72
N SER A 430 2.14 3.15 8.27
CA SER A 430 2.36 1.70 8.19
C SER A 430 1.79 1.13 6.88
N GLN A 431 1.56 -0.20 6.79
CA GLN A 431 0.94 -0.82 5.63
C GLN A 431 -0.57 -0.54 5.50
N ASN A 432 -1.28 -0.38 6.64
CA ASN A 432 -2.73 -0.23 6.66
C ASN A 432 -3.13 0.82 7.69
N PHE A 433 -4.23 1.54 7.46
CA PHE A 433 -4.78 2.43 8.48
C PHE A 433 -5.16 1.66 9.74
N SER A 434 -6.06 0.68 9.62
CA SER A 434 -6.45 -0.25 10.69
C SER A 434 -7.30 -1.40 10.13
N VAL A 435 -7.02 -2.64 10.58
CA VAL A 435 -7.84 -3.82 10.25
C VAL A 435 -9.05 -4.02 11.15
N GLY A 436 -9.30 -3.09 12.10
CA GLY A 436 -10.44 -3.14 13.01
C GLY A 436 -10.11 -3.65 14.41
N ALA A 437 -11.15 -3.99 15.17
CA ALA A 437 -11.03 -4.48 16.54
C ALA A 437 -10.34 -5.85 16.60
N ASN A 438 -9.69 -6.14 17.73
CA ASN A 438 -9.02 -7.42 17.94
C ASN A 438 -10.04 -8.56 18.12
N LEU A 439 -10.38 -9.25 17.02
CA LEU A 439 -11.34 -10.35 16.98
C LEU A 439 -10.99 -11.52 17.91
N MET A 440 -9.69 -11.76 18.15
CA MET A 440 -9.25 -12.82 19.08
C MET A 440 -9.70 -12.50 20.50
N LEU A 441 -9.57 -11.25 20.93
CA LEU A 441 -9.99 -10.83 22.27
C LEU A 441 -11.50 -10.99 22.43
N VAL A 442 -12.29 -10.53 21.45
CA VAL A 442 -13.75 -10.70 21.48
C VAL A 442 -14.16 -12.18 21.57
N LEU A 443 -13.51 -13.06 20.82
CA LEU A 443 -13.80 -14.50 20.85
C LEU A 443 -13.48 -15.12 22.20
N LEU A 444 -12.32 -14.78 22.80
CA LEU A 444 -11.92 -15.31 24.10
C LEU A 444 -12.90 -14.90 25.20
N GLU A 445 -13.19 -13.60 25.31
CA GLU A 445 -14.14 -13.11 26.32
C GLU A 445 -15.54 -13.72 26.14
N ALA A 446 -15.99 -13.94 24.90
CA ALA A 446 -17.28 -14.57 24.63
C ALA A 446 -17.31 -16.08 24.96
N GLN A 447 -16.17 -16.78 24.85
CA GLN A 447 -16.05 -18.19 25.23
C GLN A 447 -15.93 -18.39 26.74
N GLU A 448 -15.32 -17.43 27.42
CA GLU A 448 -15.21 -17.40 28.89
C GLU A 448 -16.47 -16.82 29.57
N GLU A 449 -17.45 -16.38 28.78
CA GLU A 449 -18.71 -15.77 29.25
C GLU A 449 -18.48 -14.49 30.09
N ASN A 450 -17.40 -13.75 29.81
CA ASN A 450 -17.04 -12.49 30.45
C ASN A 450 -17.88 -11.32 29.88
N TRP A 451 -19.20 -11.40 30.00
CA TRP A 451 -20.14 -10.45 29.38
C TRP A 451 -19.97 -9.01 29.89
N GLU A 452 -19.61 -8.84 31.16
CA GLU A 452 -19.36 -7.51 31.75
C GLU A 452 -18.15 -6.84 31.09
N GLU A 453 -17.06 -7.58 30.87
CA GLU A 453 -15.85 -7.06 30.22
C GLU A 453 -16.09 -6.74 28.74
N LEU A 454 -16.86 -7.58 28.04
CA LEU A 454 -17.31 -7.30 26.66
C LEU A 454 -18.15 -6.03 26.59
N ASP A 455 -19.14 -5.85 27.48
CA ASP A 455 -19.98 -4.64 27.52
C ASP A 455 -19.12 -3.40 27.81
N LEU A 456 -18.22 -3.48 28.79
CA LEU A 456 -17.27 -2.40 29.11
C LEU A 456 -16.38 -2.04 27.92
N THR A 457 -15.83 -3.03 27.23
CA THR A 457 -14.97 -2.82 26.06
C THR A 457 -15.73 -2.15 24.92
N VAL A 458 -16.94 -2.62 24.59
CA VAL A 458 -17.76 -2.02 23.53
C VAL A 458 -18.18 -0.60 23.89
N ARG A 459 -18.60 -0.34 25.14
CA ARG A 459 -18.88 1.02 25.61
C ARG A 459 -17.66 1.92 25.53
N ALA A 460 -16.49 1.44 25.93
CA ALA A 460 -15.26 2.20 25.86
C ALA A 460 -14.93 2.58 24.40
N PHE A 461 -15.19 1.67 23.47
CA PHE A 461 -14.99 1.90 22.04
C PHE A 461 -15.99 2.91 21.46
N GLN A 462 -17.30 2.74 21.73
CA GLN A 462 -18.33 3.72 21.35
C GLN A 462 -17.98 5.12 21.89
N ASN A 463 -17.62 5.22 23.17
CA ASN A 463 -17.25 6.48 23.81
C ASN A 463 -16.01 7.11 23.15
N ALA A 464 -15.04 6.32 22.72
CA ALA A 464 -13.88 6.83 22.00
C ALA A 464 -14.26 7.40 20.62
N MET A 465 -15.12 6.71 19.87
CA MET A 465 -15.61 7.22 18.57
C MET A 465 -16.42 8.52 18.76
N MET A 466 -17.28 8.56 19.76
CA MET A 466 -18.05 9.77 20.07
C MET A 466 -17.17 10.93 20.55
N SER A 467 -16.08 10.65 21.28
CA SER A 467 -15.10 11.69 21.64
C SER A 467 -14.36 12.27 20.45
N LEU A 468 -14.12 11.48 19.38
CA LEU A 468 -13.57 12.01 18.14
C LEU A 468 -14.60 12.94 17.46
N ARG A 469 -15.86 12.50 17.41
CA ARG A 469 -16.95 13.22 16.73
C ARG A 469 -17.35 14.53 17.41
N TYR A 470 -17.27 14.56 18.74
CA TYR A 470 -17.65 15.70 19.58
C TYR A 470 -16.45 16.38 20.23
N SER A 471 -15.31 16.34 19.56
CA SER A 471 -14.12 17.06 20.00
C SER A 471 -14.35 18.58 19.86
N PRO A 472 -13.92 19.40 20.83
CA PRO A 472 -13.96 20.86 20.72
C PRO A 472 -12.94 21.40 19.70
N LYS A 473 -12.01 20.56 19.24
CA LYS A 473 -11.05 20.85 18.18
C LYS A 473 -11.30 19.95 16.97
N PRO A 474 -11.11 20.44 15.73
CA PRO A 474 -11.32 19.64 14.52
C PRO A 474 -10.43 18.39 14.50
N VAL A 475 -11.06 17.26 14.18
CA VAL A 475 -10.44 15.95 13.98
C VAL A 475 -10.58 15.53 12.53
N VAL A 476 -9.45 15.31 11.86
CA VAL A 476 -9.41 14.79 10.48
C VAL A 476 -8.83 13.39 10.48
N THR A 477 -9.56 12.43 9.93
CA THR A 477 -9.08 11.05 9.78
C THR A 477 -8.42 10.88 8.42
N ALA A 478 -7.34 10.10 8.39
CA ALA A 478 -6.51 9.90 7.20
C ALA A 478 -6.41 8.41 6.82
N PRO A 479 -7.51 7.76 6.38
CA PRO A 479 -7.50 6.34 6.06
C PRO A 479 -6.76 6.03 4.75
N PHE A 480 -6.13 4.87 4.69
CA PHE A 480 -5.39 4.32 3.55
C PHE A 480 -5.21 2.80 3.72
N GLY A 481 -4.88 2.10 2.63
CA GLY A 481 -4.77 0.64 2.67
C GLY A 481 -6.07 0.02 3.20
N LEU A 482 -5.98 -0.92 4.15
CA LEU A 482 -7.17 -1.43 4.84
C LEU A 482 -7.61 -0.48 5.98
N ALA A 483 -8.88 -0.07 5.94
CA ALA A 483 -9.63 0.61 7.00
C ALA A 483 -10.94 -0.16 7.25
N LEU A 484 -10.85 -1.30 7.94
CA LEU A 484 -11.95 -2.28 8.03
C LEU A 484 -12.56 -2.33 9.44
N GLY A 485 -13.86 -2.58 9.51
CA GLY A 485 -14.62 -2.71 10.75
C GLY A 485 -14.40 -1.51 11.67
N GLY A 486 -13.92 -1.73 12.89
CA GLY A 486 -13.53 -0.65 13.81
C GLY A 486 -12.58 0.41 13.22
N GLY A 487 -11.73 0.07 12.24
CA GLY A 487 -10.90 1.03 11.51
C GLY A 487 -11.72 1.94 10.59
N CYS A 488 -12.75 1.38 9.94
CA CYS A 488 -13.76 2.16 9.22
C CYS A 488 -14.56 3.04 10.19
N GLU A 489 -14.93 2.52 11.37
CA GLU A 489 -15.64 3.29 12.40
C GLU A 489 -14.82 4.49 12.86
N ILE A 490 -13.51 4.34 13.15
CA ILE A 490 -12.63 5.49 13.43
C ILE A 490 -12.66 6.49 12.29
N ALA A 491 -12.51 6.04 11.05
CA ALA A 491 -12.46 6.92 9.89
C ALA A 491 -13.73 7.78 9.76
N ILE A 492 -14.92 7.18 9.90
CA ILE A 492 -16.19 7.88 9.69
C ILE A 492 -16.62 8.78 10.87
N HIS A 493 -15.96 8.69 12.02
CA HIS A 493 -16.26 9.56 13.17
C HIS A 493 -15.42 10.84 13.22
N GLY A 494 -14.51 11.07 12.27
CA GLY A 494 -13.84 12.37 12.11
C GLY A 494 -14.78 13.47 11.60
N ASP A 495 -14.45 14.73 11.88
CA ASP A 495 -15.14 15.89 11.29
C ASP A 495 -15.00 15.91 9.78
N ARG A 496 -13.82 15.50 9.28
CA ARG A 496 -13.50 15.26 7.88
C ARG A 496 -12.70 13.98 7.70
N VAL A 497 -12.86 13.37 6.54
CA VAL A 497 -12.04 12.26 6.05
C VAL A 497 -11.17 12.75 4.90
N ARG A 498 -9.86 12.61 5.05
CA ARG A 498 -8.89 12.76 3.96
C ARG A 498 -8.37 11.38 3.59
N ALA A 499 -9.00 10.71 2.63
CA ALA A 499 -8.65 9.33 2.28
C ALA A 499 -7.54 9.26 1.21
N ALA A 500 -6.70 8.24 1.25
CA ALA A 500 -5.86 7.91 0.09
C ALA A 500 -6.72 7.36 -1.06
N GLY A 501 -6.36 7.61 -2.32
CA GLY A 501 -7.13 7.16 -3.48
C GLY A 501 -7.45 5.66 -3.49
N GLU A 502 -6.47 4.83 -3.09
CA GLU A 502 -6.58 3.37 -3.00
C GLU A 502 -6.93 2.89 -1.58
N THR A 503 -7.83 3.60 -0.89
CA THR A 503 -8.36 3.17 0.42
C THR A 503 -9.39 2.07 0.25
N TYR A 504 -9.19 0.96 0.96
CA TYR A 504 -10.13 -0.14 1.09
C TYR A 504 -10.85 -0.04 2.43
N THR A 505 -12.11 0.39 2.41
CA THR A 505 -12.87 0.67 3.63
C THR A 505 -14.23 0.00 3.64
N GLY A 506 -14.65 -0.48 4.80
CA GLY A 506 -15.95 -1.09 4.96
C GLY A 506 -16.20 -1.67 6.34
N LEU A 507 -17.48 -1.82 6.66
CA LEU A 507 -17.98 -2.47 7.86
C LEU A 507 -18.18 -3.97 7.57
N VAL A 508 -17.28 -4.81 8.08
CA VAL A 508 -17.12 -6.22 7.70
C VAL A 508 -17.58 -7.21 8.77
N GLU A 509 -18.08 -6.70 9.89
CA GLU A 509 -18.45 -7.42 11.11
C GLU A 509 -19.45 -8.55 10.85
N VAL A 510 -20.39 -8.36 9.92
CA VAL A 510 -21.38 -9.38 9.54
C VAL A 510 -20.71 -10.66 9.02
N GLY A 511 -19.56 -10.51 8.34
CA GLY A 511 -18.75 -11.62 7.85
C GLY A 511 -18.15 -12.50 8.96
N VAL A 512 -18.08 -12.00 10.20
CA VAL A 512 -17.59 -12.73 11.38
C VAL A 512 -18.69 -13.00 12.41
N GLY A 513 -19.96 -12.76 12.07
CA GLY A 513 -21.12 -13.08 12.90
C GLY A 513 -21.54 -11.99 13.90
N ILE A 514 -21.02 -10.78 13.76
CA ILE A 514 -21.39 -9.64 14.61
C ILE A 514 -21.85 -8.47 13.73
N ILE A 515 -22.25 -7.37 14.35
CA ILE A 515 -22.56 -6.12 13.65
C ILE A 515 -21.54 -5.04 14.05
N PRO A 516 -21.42 -3.95 13.28
CA PRO A 516 -20.65 -2.78 13.73
C PRO A 516 -21.26 -2.21 15.00
N ALA A 517 -20.41 -1.98 16.01
CA ALA A 517 -20.84 -1.62 17.36
C ALA A 517 -19.96 -0.55 18.02
N GLY A 518 -18.98 0.01 17.32
CA GLY A 518 -18.27 1.21 17.73
C GLY A 518 -19.01 2.50 17.39
N GLY A 519 -20.24 2.41 16.86
CA GLY A 519 -21.03 3.54 16.34
C GLY A 519 -21.20 3.51 14.82
N GLY A 520 -20.68 2.51 14.12
CA GLY A 520 -20.71 2.43 12.66
C GLY A 520 -22.09 2.29 12.05
N THR A 521 -22.99 1.54 12.69
CA THR A 521 -24.37 1.37 12.20
C THR A 521 -25.16 2.67 12.38
N LYS A 522 -24.99 3.35 13.51
CA LYS A 522 -25.52 4.66 13.88
C LYS A 522 -25.05 5.70 12.89
N GLU A 523 -23.74 5.78 12.67
CA GLU A 523 -23.14 6.79 11.79
C GLU A 523 -23.58 6.60 10.34
N MET A 524 -23.65 5.36 9.84
CA MET A 524 -24.18 5.07 8.51
C MET A 524 -25.68 5.38 8.37
N THR A 525 -26.46 5.16 9.44
CA THR A 525 -27.89 5.54 9.48
C THR A 525 -28.04 7.05 9.38
N MET A 526 -27.28 7.80 10.19
CA MET A 526 -27.31 9.27 10.17
C MET A 526 -26.87 9.83 8.83
N ARG A 527 -25.75 9.35 8.28
CA ARG A 527 -25.23 9.80 6.98
C ARG A 527 -26.21 9.52 5.84
N ALA A 528 -26.90 8.39 5.87
CA ALA A 528 -27.94 8.08 4.89
C ALA A 528 -29.09 9.10 4.96
N LEU A 529 -29.54 9.44 6.17
CA LEU A 529 -30.60 10.44 6.36
C LEU A 529 -30.13 11.85 6.01
N ASP A 530 -28.91 12.22 6.38
CA ASP A 530 -28.33 13.55 6.10
C ASP A 530 -28.02 13.76 4.61
N SER A 531 -27.92 12.68 3.83
CA SER A 531 -27.77 12.76 2.36
C SER A 531 -29.06 13.21 1.65
N ILE A 532 -30.19 13.23 2.36
CA ILE A 532 -31.45 13.78 1.85
C ILE A 532 -31.35 15.30 1.87
N PRO A 533 -31.48 15.99 0.72
CA PRO A 533 -31.39 17.44 0.68
C PRO A 533 -32.46 18.08 1.57
N LYS A 534 -32.05 18.97 2.49
CA LYS A 534 -32.95 19.67 3.41
C LYS A 534 -34.03 20.52 2.72
N SER A 535 -33.88 20.78 1.42
CA SER A 535 -34.86 21.49 0.60
C SER A 535 -36.01 20.62 0.10
N VAL A 536 -36.02 19.31 0.42
CA VAL A 536 -37.05 18.37 -0.04
C VAL A 536 -37.83 17.87 1.18
N ASP A 537 -38.98 18.50 1.45
CA ASP A 537 -39.79 18.22 2.65
C ASP A 537 -40.49 16.85 2.61
N ASP A 538 -40.85 16.36 1.42
CA ASP A 538 -41.61 15.10 1.22
C ASP A 538 -40.74 13.92 0.75
N ALA A 539 -39.42 13.98 0.97
CA ALA A 539 -38.53 12.89 0.57
C ALA A 539 -38.81 11.63 1.41
N ASP A 540 -39.02 10.49 0.74
CA ASP A 540 -39.06 9.19 1.43
C ASP A 540 -37.64 8.82 1.92
N PRO A 541 -37.41 8.67 3.23
CA PRO A 541 -36.10 8.32 3.77
C PRO A 541 -35.75 6.82 3.59
N PHE A 542 -36.74 5.97 3.30
CA PHE A 542 -36.55 4.53 3.27
C PHE A 542 -35.51 4.04 2.25
N PRO A 543 -35.43 4.55 1.01
CA PRO A 543 -34.41 4.12 0.04
C PRO A 543 -32.97 4.36 0.52
N PHE A 544 -32.72 5.45 1.23
CA PHE A 544 -31.41 5.80 1.78
C PHE A 544 -31.03 4.86 2.93
N ILE A 545 -31.98 4.64 3.84
CA ILE A 545 -31.85 3.68 4.94
C ILE A 545 -31.62 2.25 4.41
N LYS A 546 -32.38 1.82 3.39
CA LYS A 546 -32.21 0.53 2.73
C LYS A 546 -30.82 0.38 2.13
N ARG A 547 -30.27 1.43 1.50
CA ARG A 547 -28.90 1.42 0.96
C ARG A 547 -27.86 1.24 2.06
N ALA A 548 -27.98 1.98 3.18
CA ALA A 548 -27.08 1.82 4.33
C ALA A 548 -27.16 0.41 4.91
N PHE A 549 -28.38 -0.10 5.09
CA PHE A 549 -28.63 -1.49 5.50
C PHE A 549 -27.94 -2.49 4.57
N GLU A 550 -28.13 -2.40 3.25
CA GLU A 550 -27.52 -3.32 2.29
C GLU A 550 -25.99 -3.22 2.25
N THR A 551 -25.42 -2.03 2.46
CA THR A 551 -23.98 -1.84 2.55
C THR A 551 -23.40 -2.63 3.73
N ILE A 552 -24.03 -2.54 4.91
CA ILE A 552 -23.57 -3.23 6.13
C ILE A 552 -23.93 -4.72 6.10
N ALA A 553 -25.19 -5.06 5.80
CA ALA A 553 -25.70 -6.44 5.80
C ALA A 553 -24.95 -7.36 4.83
N LEU A 554 -24.49 -6.80 3.70
CA LEU A 554 -23.72 -7.54 2.70
C LEU A 554 -22.21 -7.38 2.87
N ALA A 555 -21.76 -6.70 3.94
CA ALA A 555 -20.35 -6.43 4.23
C ALA A 555 -19.60 -5.85 3.01
N LYS A 556 -20.21 -4.87 2.33
CA LYS A 556 -19.61 -4.26 1.13
C LYS A 556 -18.35 -3.48 1.54
N VAL A 557 -17.24 -3.78 0.86
CA VAL A 557 -15.96 -3.09 1.03
C VAL A 557 -15.68 -2.29 -0.22
N ALA A 558 -15.51 -0.98 -0.07
CA ALA A 558 -15.04 -0.14 -1.16
C ALA A 558 -13.59 -0.50 -1.49
N THR A 559 -13.25 -0.48 -2.77
CA THR A 559 -11.90 -0.74 -3.30
C THR A 559 -11.16 0.53 -3.72
N SER A 560 -11.77 1.68 -3.50
CA SER A 560 -11.20 3.01 -3.71
C SER A 560 -11.95 4.05 -2.86
N ALA A 561 -11.35 5.21 -2.64
CA ALA A 561 -12.00 6.29 -1.91
C ALA A 561 -13.27 6.83 -2.64
N GLU A 562 -13.30 6.84 -3.97
CA GLU A 562 -14.51 7.25 -4.72
C GLU A 562 -15.65 6.23 -4.61
N GLU A 563 -15.32 4.94 -4.62
CA GLU A 563 -16.31 3.90 -4.32
C GLU A 563 -16.79 4.02 -2.87
N ALA A 564 -15.91 4.38 -1.93
CA ALA A 564 -16.26 4.60 -0.54
C ALA A 564 -17.25 5.76 -0.36
N ARG A 565 -17.12 6.83 -1.15
CA ARG A 565 -18.11 7.92 -1.25
C ARG A 565 -19.45 7.39 -1.75
N THR A 566 -19.42 6.57 -2.79
CA THR A 566 -20.63 5.91 -3.31
C THR A 566 -21.27 4.98 -2.29
N LEU A 567 -20.51 4.31 -1.42
CA LEU A 567 -21.08 3.44 -0.38
C LEU A 567 -21.55 4.18 0.88
N GLY A 568 -21.27 5.49 1.00
CA GLY A 568 -21.66 6.33 2.15
C GLY A 568 -20.60 6.43 3.26
N PHE A 569 -19.43 5.80 3.09
CA PHE A 569 -18.32 5.90 4.04
C PHE A 569 -17.60 7.25 3.95
N LEU A 570 -17.60 7.89 2.78
CA LEU A 570 -17.16 9.27 2.60
C LEU A 570 -18.37 10.14 2.23
N ARG A 571 -18.41 11.36 2.76
CA ARG A 571 -19.40 12.40 2.41
C ARG A 571 -18.86 13.25 1.27
N ASP A 572 -19.71 14.02 0.59
CA ASP A 572 -19.32 14.90 -0.53
C ASP A 572 -18.24 15.92 -0.17
N GLU A 573 -18.22 16.31 1.09
CA GLU A 573 -17.31 17.27 1.69
C GLU A 573 -15.96 16.69 2.14
N ASP A 574 -15.84 15.35 2.13
CA ASP A 574 -14.61 14.62 2.38
C ASP A 574 -13.73 14.59 1.11
N SER A 575 -12.42 14.53 1.30
CA SER A 575 -11.44 14.76 0.23
C SER A 575 -10.47 13.59 0.04
N ILE A 576 -9.82 13.53 -1.12
CA ILE A 576 -8.94 12.43 -1.51
C ILE A 576 -7.52 12.95 -1.77
N SER A 577 -6.53 12.24 -1.25
CA SER A 577 -5.11 12.40 -1.59
C SER A 577 -4.75 11.35 -2.64
N MET A 578 -4.41 11.79 -3.85
CA MET A 578 -3.96 10.86 -4.90
C MET A 578 -2.57 10.32 -4.59
N ASN A 579 -1.65 11.16 -4.11
CA ASN A 579 -0.37 10.70 -3.58
C ASN A 579 -0.52 10.33 -2.09
N ALA A 580 -0.32 9.06 -1.78
CA ALA A 580 -0.37 8.55 -0.41
C ALA A 580 0.70 9.18 0.50
N ASP A 581 1.84 9.61 -0.03
CA ASP A 581 2.91 10.24 0.76
C ASP A 581 2.49 11.62 1.30
N ARG A 582 1.56 12.28 0.60
CA ARG A 582 1.02 13.60 0.98
C ARG A 582 -0.15 13.50 1.96
N LEU A 583 -0.67 12.30 2.21
CA LEU A 583 -1.90 12.07 2.97
C LEU A 583 -1.94 12.77 4.33
N ILE A 584 -0.89 12.63 5.14
CA ILE A 584 -0.82 13.27 6.47
C ILE A 584 -0.71 14.79 6.37
N ALA A 585 0.02 15.29 5.38
CA ALA A 585 0.13 16.73 5.14
C ALA A 585 -1.21 17.32 4.66
N ASP A 586 -1.93 16.60 3.81
CA ASP A 586 -3.24 16.99 3.29
C ASP A 586 -4.29 16.99 4.41
N ALA A 587 -4.26 15.98 5.28
CA ALA A 587 -5.12 15.93 6.47
C ALA A 587 -4.82 17.07 7.44
N LYS A 588 -3.54 17.40 7.65
CA LYS A 588 -3.12 18.57 8.43
C LYS A 588 -3.66 19.86 7.83
N ARG A 589 -3.63 20.02 6.50
CA ARG A 589 -4.20 21.19 5.81
C ARG A 589 -5.71 21.30 6.06
N ASP A 590 -6.43 20.18 6.10
CA ASP A 590 -7.87 20.18 6.42
C ASP A 590 -8.14 20.59 7.87
N VAL A 591 -7.33 20.14 8.84
CA VAL A 591 -7.42 20.58 10.23
C VAL A 591 -7.29 22.10 10.32
N LEU A 592 -6.25 22.66 9.68
CA LEU A 592 -5.99 24.09 9.66
C LEU A 592 -7.12 24.87 8.95
N ALA A 593 -7.68 24.32 7.87
CA ALA A 593 -8.80 24.92 7.15
C ALA A 593 -10.07 24.96 8.02
N LEU A 594 -10.40 23.85 8.70
CA LEU A 594 -11.54 23.79 9.63
C LEU A 594 -11.36 24.77 10.79
N SER A 595 -10.17 24.77 11.41
CA SER A 595 -9.87 25.66 12.54
C SER A 595 -9.98 27.14 12.15
N SER A 596 -9.37 27.53 11.02
CA SER A 596 -9.40 28.91 10.53
C SER A 596 -10.78 29.37 10.03
N ALA A 597 -11.64 28.43 9.62
CA ALA A 597 -13.04 28.71 9.26
C ALA A 597 -13.96 28.95 10.48
N GLY A 598 -13.41 28.90 11.70
CA GLY A 598 -14.18 29.09 12.94
C GLY A 598 -14.95 27.83 13.35
N TYR A 599 -14.28 26.68 13.35
CA TYR A 599 -14.83 25.39 13.79
C TYR A 599 -15.64 25.51 15.09
N ILE A 600 -16.84 24.92 15.09
CA ILE A 600 -17.75 24.88 16.24
C ILE A 600 -17.91 23.43 16.66
N GLU A 601 -17.75 23.17 17.96
CA GLU A 601 -17.96 21.86 18.58
C GLU A 601 -19.35 21.29 18.21
N PRO A 602 -19.42 20.14 17.53
CA PRO A 602 -20.68 19.51 17.21
C PRO A 602 -21.42 19.09 18.48
N GLN A 603 -22.74 19.09 18.44
CA GLN A 603 -23.56 18.67 19.59
C GLN A 603 -24.21 17.31 19.32
N PRO A 604 -24.28 16.42 20.33
CA PRO A 604 -24.99 15.15 20.21
C PRO A 604 -26.44 15.35 19.74
N ARG A 605 -26.84 14.61 18.72
CA ARG A 605 -28.16 14.73 18.10
C ARG A 605 -29.24 13.96 18.86
N THR A 606 -30.41 14.58 18.92
CA THR A 606 -31.65 14.04 19.49
C THR A 606 -32.81 14.02 18.48
N ASP A 607 -32.50 14.34 17.23
CA ASP A 607 -33.46 14.60 16.16
C ASP A 607 -33.43 13.56 15.04
N ILE A 608 -32.80 12.39 15.26
CA ILE A 608 -32.62 11.37 14.21
C ILE A 608 -33.96 10.69 13.93
N PRO A 609 -34.51 10.76 12.70
CA PRO A 609 -35.76 10.08 12.36
C PRO A 609 -35.57 8.56 12.25
N ALA A 610 -35.99 7.84 13.29
CA ALA A 610 -36.15 6.39 13.26
C ALA A 610 -37.47 6.03 12.56
N LEU A 611 -37.43 5.15 11.55
CA LEU A 611 -38.58 4.84 10.69
C LEU A 611 -39.57 3.82 11.29
N GLY A 612 -39.18 3.11 12.34
CA GLY A 612 -40.03 2.20 13.09
C GLY A 612 -40.46 0.94 12.34
N LEU A 613 -41.50 0.29 12.86
CA LEU A 613 -41.94 -1.06 12.47
C LEU A 613 -42.30 -1.20 10.98
N SER A 614 -42.77 -0.14 10.32
CA SER A 614 -43.12 -0.19 8.89
C SER A 614 -41.87 -0.43 8.03
N ALA A 615 -40.82 0.37 8.23
CA ALA A 615 -39.55 0.19 7.56
C ALA A 615 -38.88 -1.14 7.95
N LEU A 616 -38.92 -1.51 9.23
CA LEU A 616 -38.39 -2.78 9.72
C LEU A 616 -39.04 -3.97 9.00
N SER A 617 -40.36 -3.95 8.84
CA SER A 617 -41.12 -5.01 8.15
C SER A 617 -40.74 -5.10 6.67
N THR A 618 -40.53 -3.97 6.00
CA THR A 618 -40.05 -3.96 4.61
C THR A 618 -38.64 -4.53 4.48
N LEU A 619 -37.72 -4.19 5.39
CA LEU A 619 -36.38 -4.79 5.41
C LEU A 619 -36.45 -6.30 5.70
N ARG A 620 -37.27 -6.73 6.66
CA ARG A 620 -37.52 -8.15 6.97
C ARG A 620 -38.06 -8.92 5.77
N LEU A 621 -38.96 -8.31 4.99
CA LEU A 621 -39.45 -8.91 3.76
C LEU A 621 -38.31 -9.11 2.75
N GLY A 622 -37.43 -8.11 2.58
CA GLY A 622 -36.24 -8.22 1.74
C GLY A 622 -35.30 -9.33 2.20
N ILE A 623 -35.00 -9.40 3.50
CA ILE A 623 -34.20 -10.48 4.11
C ILE A 623 -34.85 -11.85 3.83
N HIS A 624 -36.16 -11.97 4.03
CA HIS A 624 -36.89 -13.21 3.77
C HIS A 624 -36.81 -13.63 2.30
N GLN A 625 -36.94 -12.69 1.36
CA GLN A 625 -36.80 -12.95 -0.07
C GLN A 625 -35.38 -13.43 -0.42
N MET A 626 -34.34 -12.80 0.14
CA MET A 626 -32.96 -13.24 -0.06
C MET A 626 -32.71 -14.65 0.48
N LEU A 627 -33.27 -14.97 1.65
CA LEU A 627 -33.19 -16.31 2.24
C LEU A 627 -33.89 -17.35 1.36
N ARG A 628 -35.13 -17.08 0.93
CA ARG A 628 -35.88 -17.97 0.03
C ARG A 628 -35.24 -18.13 -1.34
N GLY A 629 -34.53 -17.10 -1.80
CA GLY A 629 -33.74 -17.15 -3.04
C GLY A 629 -32.40 -17.88 -2.92
N GLY A 630 -31.99 -18.32 -1.73
CA GLY A 630 -30.71 -19.00 -1.52
C GLY A 630 -29.48 -18.08 -1.57
N PHE A 631 -29.67 -16.76 -1.46
CA PHE A 631 -28.56 -15.79 -1.49
C PHE A 631 -27.83 -15.66 -0.14
N ILE A 632 -28.53 -15.97 0.96
CA ILE A 632 -28.04 -15.83 2.34
C ILE A 632 -28.41 -17.08 3.16
N SER A 633 -27.63 -17.38 4.21
CA SER A 633 -27.98 -18.46 5.15
C SER A 633 -29.05 -18.04 6.17
N ASP A 634 -29.63 -18.99 6.89
CA ASP A 634 -30.53 -18.69 8.02
C ASP A 634 -29.85 -17.79 9.08
N TYR A 635 -28.53 -17.97 9.25
CA TYR A 635 -27.79 -17.16 10.21
C TYR A 635 -27.48 -15.75 9.68
N ASP A 636 -27.20 -15.61 8.39
CA ASP A 636 -27.12 -14.30 7.74
C ASP A 636 -28.44 -13.53 7.87
N ALA A 637 -29.59 -14.22 7.75
CA ALA A 637 -30.90 -13.61 7.97
C ALA A 637 -31.09 -13.12 9.41
N LYS A 638 -30.60 -13.87 10.41
CA LYS A 638 -30.61 -13.45 11.83
C LYS A 638 -29.74 -12.20 12.07
N LEU A 639 -28.55 -12.14 11.48
CA LEU A 639 -27.68 -10.96 11.53
C LEU A 639 -28.35 -9.75 10.86
N GLY A 640 -28.92 -9.97 9.69
CA GLY A 640 -29.70 -8.97 8.96
C GLY A 640 -30.88 -8.44 9.78
N ASP A 641 -31.60 -9.29 10.51
CA ASP A 641 -32.71 -8.88 11.36
C ASP A 641 -32.27 -7.95 12.50
N LYS A 642 -31.19 -8.33 13.21
CA LYS A 642 -30.60 -7.51 14.28
C LYS A 642 -30.17 -6.14 13.76
N LEU A 643 -29.50 -6.11 12.60
CA LEU A 643 -29.09 -4.88 11.94
C LEU A 643 -30.28 -4.02 11.50
N ALA A 644 -31.30 -4.63 10.89
CA ALA A 644 -32.51 -3.94 10.44
C ALA A 644 -33.23 -3.28 11.63
N ARG A 645 -33.30 -3.98 12.77
CA ARG A 645 -33.85 -3.44 14.02
C ARG A 645 -33.12 -2.18 14.45
N ILE A 646 -31.79 -2.14 14.42
CA ILE A 646 -31.04 -0.93 14.82
C ILE A 646 -31.29 0.24 13.88
N ILE A 647 -31.08 0.02 12.57
CA ILE A 647 -31.15 1.08 11.55
C ILE A 647 -32.55 1.72 11.46
N THR A 648 -33.59 0.96 11.82
CA THR A 648 -34.98 1.45 11.83
C THR A 648 -35.43 1.99 13.19
N GLY A 649 -34.57 1.93 14.21
CA GLY A 649 -34.81 2.45 15.56
C GLY A 649 -35.62 1.53 16.46
N GLY A 650 -35.37 0.23 16.40
CA GLY A 650 -35.91 -0.75 17.32
C GLY A 650 -37.37 -1.12 17.03
N ASP A 651 -38.14 -1.22 18.11
CA ASP A 651 -39.54 -1.68 18.08
C ASP A 651 -40.53 -0.49 18.14
N LEU A 652 -40.13 0.67 17.60
CA LEU A 652 -40.97 1.87 17.58
C LEU A 652 -42.16 1.71 16.62
N ASN A 653 -43.37 1.92 17.12
CA ASN A 653 -44.61 1.71 16.36
C ASN A 653 -44.79 2.65 15.16
N HIS A 654 -44.18 3.83 15.20
CA HIS A 654 -44.27 4.85 14.17
C HIS A 654 -42.95 5.63 14.09
N GLN A 655 -42.79 6.40 13.01
CA GLN A 655 -41.62 7.23 12.83
C GLN A 655 -41.46 8.21 13.99
N THR A 656 -40.32 8.16 14.67
CA THR A 656 -40.05 8.93 15.90
C THR A 656 -38.64 9.50 15.85
N ARG A 657 -38.42 10.67 16.43
CA ARG A 657 -37.08 11.23 16.61
C ARG A 657 -36.40 10.61 17.82
N VAL A 658 -35.19 10.10 17.62
CA VAL A 658 -34.38 9.43 18.65
C VAL A 658 -33.03 10.10 18.80
N SER A 659 -32.38 9.86 19.94
CA SER A 659 -30.99 10.28 20.16
C SER A 659 -29.99 9.33 19.54
N GLU A 660 -28.77 9.82 19.35
CA GLU A 660 -27.65 8.94 18.98
C GLU A 660 -27.42 7.86 20.02
N GLN A 661 -27.52 8.21 21.30
CA GLN A 661 -27.35 7.25 22.39
C GLN A 661 -28.36 6.11 22.29
N TYR A 662 -29.60 6.38 21.87
CA TYR A 662 -30.61 5.35 21.64
C TYR A 662 -30.17 4.34 20.58
N LEU A 663 -29.61 4.81 19.45
CA LEU A 663 -29.09 3.92 18.40
C LEU A 663 -27.84 3.16 18.86
N LEU A 664 -26.92 3.83 19.58
CA LEU A 664 -25.73 3.20 20.16
C LEU A 664 -26.07 2.10 21.17
N ASP A 665 -27.13 2.29 21.96
CA ASP A 665 -27.60 1.27 22.91
C ASP A 665 -28.17 0.05 22.18
N LEU A 666 -28.95 0.26 21.10
CA LEU A 666 -29.44 -0.84 20.25
C LEU A 666 -28.29 -1.60 19.56
N GLU A 667 -27.27 -0.89 19.06
CA GLU A 667 -26.07 -1.50 18.51
C GLU A 667 -25.37 -2.41 19.54
N ARG A 668 -25.13 -1.87 20.73
CA ARG A 668 -24.40 -2.59 21.79
C ARG A 668 -25.19 -3.82 22.26
N GLU A 669 -26.50 -3.68 22.46
CA GLU A 669 -27.38 -4.80 22.81
C GLU A 669 -27.29 -5.92 21.76
N ALA A 670 -27.42 -5.56 20.48
CA ALA A 670 -27.37 -6.53 19.39
C ALA A 670 -25.99 -7.19 19.27
N PHE A 671 -24.89 -6.43 19.42
CA PHE A 671 -23.54 -6.96 19.41
C PHE A 671 -23.33 -8.00 20.51
N LEU A 672 -23.63 -7.66 21.76
CA LEU A 672 -23.47 -8.56 22.90
C LEU A 672 -24.35 -9.82 22.75
N SER A 673 -25.59 -9.64 22.30
CA SER A 673 -26.50 -10.75 22.01
C SER A 673 -25.93 -11.69 20.94
N LEU A 674 -25.23 -11.18 19.93
CA LEU A 674 -24.62 -11.99 18.87
C LEU A 674 -23.32 -12.67 19.32
N CYS A 675 -22.54 -12.07 20.21
CA CYS A 675 -21.36 -12.70 20.81
C CYS A 675 -21.72 -13.98 21.59
N GLY A 676 -22.91 -14.04 22.18
CA GLY A 676 -23.46 -15.24 22.84
C GLY A 676 -23.85 -16.39 21.92
N GLU A 677 -23.83 -16.19 20.60
CA GLU A 677 -24.28 -17.19 19.64
C GLU A 677 -23.15 -18.13 19.21
N ARG A 678 -23.38 -19.44 19.32
CA ARG A 678 -22.42 -20.48 18.88
C ARG A 678 -21.96 -20.30 17.44
N LYS A 679 -22.88 -19.96 16.52
CA LYS A 679 -22.56 -19.75 15.10
C LYS A 679 -21.64 -18.54 14.87
N THR A 680 -21.76 -17.49 15.68
CA THR A 680 -20.84 -16.34 15.66
C THR A 680 -19.45 -16.75 16.10
N GLN A 681 -19.33 -17.45 17.23
CA GLN A 681 -18.04 -17.92 17.71
C GLN A 681 -17.35 -18.85 16.70
N GLU A 682 -18.11 -19.72 16.01
CA GLU A 682 -17.61 -20.51 14.87
C GLU A 682 -17.09 -19.66 13.71
N ARG A 683 -17.81 -18.58 13.33
CA ARG A 683 -17.37 -17.65 12.29
C ARG A 683 -16.09 -16.91 12.68
N MET A 684 -16.01 -16.42 13.91
CA MET A 684 -14.80 -15.76 14.43
C MET A 684 -13.60 -16.71 14.43
N ALA A 685 -13.76 -17.92 14.97
CA ALA A 685 -12.70 -18.93 15.01
C ALA A 685 -12.25 -19.34 13.59
N HIS A 686 -13.19 -19.48 12.65
CA HIS A 686 -12.88 -19.78 11.26
C HIS A 686 -12.10 -18.65 10.59
N MET A 687 -12.53 -17.39 10.75
CA MET A 687 -11.84 -16.22 10.22
C MET A 687 -10.40 -16.13 10.76
N LEU A 688 -10.20 -16.30 12.07
CA LEU A 688 -8.87 -16.28 12.70
C LEU A 688 -7.96 -17.41 12.17
N LYS A 689 -8.55 -18.57 11.84
CA LYS A 689 -7.81 -19.75 11.33
C LYS A 689 -7.51 -19.68 9.83
N THR A 690 -8.44 -19.20 9.01
CA THR A 690 -8.38 -19.31 7.54
C THR A 690 -8.21 -17.97 6.83
N GLY A 691 -8.47 -16.85 7.51
CA GLY A 691 -8.55 -15.53 6.93
C GLY A 691 -9.75 -15.36 5.98
N LYS A 692 -10.74 -16.24 6.04
CA LYS A 692 -11.93 -16.21 5.18
C LYS A 692 -13.21 -16.24 6.02
N PRO A 693 -14.30 -15.58 5.58
CA PRO A 693 -15.60 -15.71 6.21
C PRO A 693 -16.14 -17.15 6.15
N LEU A 694 -16.82 -17.58 7.21
CA LEU A 694 -17.61 -18.82 7.23
C LEU A 694 -19.09 -18.46 7.05
N ARG A 695 -19.78 -19.14 6.11
CA ARG A 695 -21.23 -19.03 5.95
C ARG A 695 -21.90 -20.31 6.44
N ASN A 696 -22.19 -20.36 7.74
CA ASN A 696 -22.91 -21.44 8.46
C ASN A 696 -24.37 -21.07 8.77
#